data_AF-A0A6I1YZC4-F1
#
_entry.id   AF-A0A6I1YZC4-F1
#
_cell.length_a   1.000
_cell.length_b   1.000
_cell.length_c   1.000
_cell.angle_alpha   90.00
_cell.angle_beta   90.00
_cell.angle_gamma   90.00
#
_symmetry.space_group_name_H-M   'P 1'
#
loop_
_entity.id
_entity.type
_entity.pdbx_description
1 polymer ?
#
loop_
_entity_poly.entity_id
_entity_poly.type
_entity_poly.pdbx_seq_one_letter_code
_entity_poly.pdbx_strand_id
1 'polypeptide(L)'
;MGRREREAVARAARLYEAAQGLADDHGRAVEAVRAALKPLQDAAVEQALDAISVARLQDATDGRLRLGGVDRNGLRTVRQVLEAGPYRLRQIPGVGQRTADQIVAAARQLSDAVRDTVAVHIDVDRPEPRTTALVMALHVLVEAGPEARRAVGTAAELTERLGPLLSEARPASGRLSMLLAGRARKARALEAVEELRTLVAEAAEAGAHEALAQASVDLLRGASNDLAAWVDFELRSADYYGLLAEISGRAPDTAAAEGFLPDGIAERVRGQQLDDSRLRVSLRGYQAFGARFALAQRRVILGDEMGLGKTVQAMAALTHLAAEGQSHFMVVCPASVLVNWTREIEARTSLRVTPLHGPDRHGAFASWKGRGGVAVTTFDALRGFPVPGGGEIGMLVVDEAHCVKNPRALRSRAVTQWAGHCERVLFMTGTPMENRVAEFRNLVRMLDETVAERIGDGAGLPGSVAFRKAVAPVYLRRNQVDVLAELPALQQTDEWEEPSTSDEEAYREAVASGNFMAMRRAAYARPEKSAKLVRLREIVQEAGENGLKVVVFSNFRDVLGAVKDALGAGSRAGGPVVGPLTGSVPPERRQSLVDEFTAVSGPAVLLAQIQAGGVGLNLQAASVVIICEPQIKPTVEQQAVARAHRMGQVRPVRVHRLLAPGGVDERMVEMLRRKVRLFDAYARRSAVAEATPDAVDVSDTEMARLIVAEEQTRLGFSTGRAGGASDAPADALPGAGTGEAAGGDA
;
A
#
# COMPACT_ATOMS: atom_id res chain seq x y z
N MET A 1 47.84 1.47 42.20
CA MET A 1 46.76 1.09 41.27
C MET A 1 45.44 1.60 41.79
N GLY A 2 44.77 2.35 40.92
CA GLY A 2 44.14 3.60 41.28
C GLY A 2 42.64 3.53 41.53
N ARG A 3 42.16 4.62 42.12
CA ARG A 3 40.74 4.93 42.26
C ARG A 3 40.04 5.04 40.89
N ARG A 4 40.78 5.46 39.86
CA ARG A 4 40.30 5.69 38.48
C ARG A 4 39.89 4.41 37.75
N GLU A 5 40.61 3.31 37.95
CA GLU A 5 40.32 2.00 37.34
C GLU A 5 39.05 1.41 37.95
N ARG A 6 38.91 1.49 39.28
CA ARG A 6 37.69 1.07 39.99
C ARG A 6 36.47 1.91 39.60
N GLU A 7 36.63 3.23 39.48
CA GLU A 7 35.56 4.13 39.02
C GLU A 7 35.15 3.84 37.56
N ALA A 8 36.08 3.46 36.69
CA ALA A 8 35.78 3.06 35.32
C ALA A 8 34.96 1.77 35.27
N VAL A 9 35.41 0.71 35.98
CA VAL A 9 34.67 -0.56 36.07
C VAL A 9 33.28 -0.35 36.68
N ALA A 10 33.16 0.48 37.72
CA ALA A 10 31.86 0.77 38.34
C ALA A 10 30.90 1.54 37.43
N ARG A 11 31.41 2.47 36.61
CA ARG A 11 30.58 3.19 35.61
C ARG A 11 30.12 2.25 34.50
N ALA A 12 31.03 1.43 33.97
CA ALA A 12 30.70 0.43 32.97
C ALA A 12 29.69 -0.60 33.50
N ALA A 13 29.83 -1.04 34.76
CA ALA A 13 28.88 -1.95 35.39
C ALA A 13 27.48 -1.36 35.47
N ARG A 14 27.32 -0.09 35.86
CA ARG A 14 26.01 0.58 35.88
C ARG A 14 25.39 0.71 34.49
N LEU A 15 26.19 1.04 33.48
CA LEU A 15 25.71 1.11 32.10
C LEU A 15 25.27 -0.27 31.60
N TYR A 16 26.04 -1.31 31.92
CA TYR A 16 25.69 -2.69 31.61
C TYR A 16 24.42 -3.15 32.32
N GLU A 17 24.26 -2.85 33.61
CA GLU A 17 23.04 -3.12 34.38
C GLU A 17 21.82 -2.41 33.80
N ALA A 18 21.95 -1.14 33.39
CA ALA A 18 20.88 -0.39 32.73
C ALA A 18 20.51 -1.01 31.36
N ALA A 19 21.51 -1.42 30.57
CA ALA A 19 21.28 -2.08 29.29
C ALA A 19 20.58 -3.45 29.47
N GLN A 20 21.03 -4.26 30.43
CA GLN A 20 20.36 -5.53 30.76
C GLN A 20 18.95 -5.31 31.27
N GLY A 21 18.74 -4.33 32.16
CA GLY A 21 17.42 -3.98 32.68
C GLY A 21 16.45 -3.62 31.56
N LEU A 22 16.86 -2.77 30.61
CA LEU A 22 16.02 -2.45 29.45
C LEU A 22 15.72 -3.68 28.58
N ALA A 23 16.72 -4.53 28.32
CA ALA A 23 16.54 -5.75 27.53
C ALA A 23 15.53 -6.71 28.20
N ASP A 24 15.61 -6.85 29.52
CA ASP A 24 14.68 -7.67 30.32
C ASP A 24 13.27 -7.05 30.32
N ASP A 25 13.14 -5.74 30.49
CA ASP A 25 11.86 -5.03 30.47
C ASP A 25 11.17 -5.18 29.12
N HIS A 26 11.91 -4.98 28.02
CA HIS A 26 11.43 -5.19 26.67
C HIS A 26 11.04 -6.65 26.43
N GLY A 27 11.87 -7.60 26.87
CA GLY A 27 11.58 -9.03 26.78
C GLY A 27 10.28 -9.41 27.48
N ARG A 28 10.01 -8.87 28.67
CA ARG A 28 8.73 -9.10 29.38
C ARG A 28 7.54 -8.52 28.62
N ALA A 29 7.68 -7.33 28.04
CA ALA A 29 6.61 -6.72 27.23
C ALA A 29 6.32 -7.55 25.96
N VAL A 30 7.35 -8.04 25.27
CA VAL A 30 7.20 -8.93 24.09
C VAL A 30 6.55 -10.26 24.47
N GLU A 31 6.95 -10.87 25.58
CA GLU A 31 6.35 -12.12 26.07
C GLU A 31 4.88 -11.93 26.48
N ALA A 32 4.51 -10.77 27.03
CA ALA A 32 3.10 -10.45 27.30
C ALA A 32 2.26 -10.44 26.01
N VAL A 33 2.78 -9.86 24.92
CA VAL A 33 2.13 -9.90 23.60
C VAL A 33 2.02 -11.34 23.09
N ARG A 34 3.10 -12.12 23.14
CA ARG A 34 3.09 -13.53 22.68
C ARG A 34 2.08 -14.37 23.45
N ALA A 35 2.01 -14.18 24.77
CA ALA A 35 1.06 -14.88 25.63
C ALA A 35 -0.40 -14.52 25.29
N ALA A 36 -0.69 -13.24 25.01
CA ALA A 36 -2.02 -12.79 24.61
C ALA A 36 -2.39 -13.22 23.17
N LEU A 37 -1.41 -13.26 22.27
CA LEU A 37 -1.59 -13.60 20.85
C LEU A 37 -1.85 -15.10 20.63
N LYS A 38 -1.13 -15.98 21.35
CA LYS A 38 -1.21 -17.43 21.18
C LYS A 38 -2.64 -18.00 21.15
N PRO A 39 -3.53 -17.72 22.12
CA PRO A 39 -4.89 -18.27 22.10
C PRO A 39 -5.74 -17.73 20.94
N LEU A 40 -5.49 -16.52 20.46
CA LEU A 40 -6.18 -15.95 19.30
C LEU A 40 -5.70 -16.62 18.00
N GLN A 41 -4.39 -16.86 17.88
CA GLN A 41 -3.83 -17.60 16.75
C GLN A 41 -4.33 -19.04 16.71
N ASP A 42 -4.35 -19.73 17.85
CA ASP A 42 -4.84 -21.11 17.91
C ASP A 42 -6.30 -21.20 17.48
N ALA A 43 -7.17 -20.29 17.95
CA ALA A 43 -8.56 -20.22 17.52
C ALA A 43 -8.71 -19.93 16.01
N ALA A 44 -7.91 -19.01 15.47
CA ALA A 44 -7.94 -18.69 14.04
C ALA A 44 -7.44 -19.84 13.16
N VAL A 45 -6.41 -20.58 13.60
CA VAL A 45 -5.92 -21.79 12.93
C VAL A 45 -6.97 -22.88 12.94
N GLU A 46 -7.63 -23.10 14.08
CA GLU A 46 -8.73 -24.05 14.19
C GLU A 46 -9.87 -23.73 13.21
N GLN A 47 -10.30 -22.47 13.16
CA GLN A 47 -11.34 -22.02 12.23
C GLN A 47 -10.93 -22.19 10.76
N ALA A 48 -9.66 -21.89 10.44
CA ALA A 48 -9.13 -22.08 9.09
C ALA A 48 -9.08 -23.57 8.71
N LEU A 49 -8.64 -24.46 9.61
CA LEU A 49 -8.59 -25.90 9.37
C LEU A 49 -9.97 -26.55 9.24
N ASP A 50 -11.00 -25.97 9.86
CA ASP A 50 -12.39 -26.37 9.66
C ASP A 50 -12.94 -26.00 8.28
N ALA A 51 -12.46 -24.90 7.69
CA ALA A 51 -12.84 -24.52 6.33
C ALA A 51 -12.14 -25.39 5.26
N ILE A 52 -11.04 -26.07 5.62
CA ILE A 52 -10.29 -26.91 4.69
C ILE A 52 -10.86 -28.32 4.65
N SER A 53 -11.36 -28.72 3.48
CA SER A 53 -11.81 -30.08 3.21
C SER A 53 -10.66 -31.09 3.34
N VAL A 54 -10.96 -32.26 3.90
CA VAL A 54 -10.05 -33.41 4.00
C VAL A 54 -9.43 -33.80 2.65
N ALA A 55 -10.13 -33.57 1.54
CA ALA A 55 -9.63 -33.83 0.19
C ALA A 55 -8.29 -33.13 -0.10
N ARG A 56 -8.05 -31.95 0.48
CA ARG A 56 -6.81 -31.17 0.34
C ARG A 56 -5.58 -31.86 0.88
N LEU A 57 -5.72 -32.89 1.73
CA LEU A 57 -4.57 -33.66 2.21
C LEU A 57 -3.87 -34.45 1.08
N GLN A 58 -4.56 -34.70 -0.03
CA GLN A 58 -3.94 -35.29 -1.23
C GLN A 58 -2.90 -34.37 -1.86
N ASP A 59 -3.13 -33.05 -1.84
CA ASP A 59 -2.22 -32.04 -2.42
C ASP A 59 -0.86 -32.06 -1.72
N ALA A 60 -0.82 -32.36 -0.41
CA ALA A 60 0.41 -32.46 0.37
C ALA A 60 1.23 -33.73 0.10
N THR A 61 0.70 -34.70 -0.64
CA THR A 61 1.33 -36.02 -0.86
C THR A 61 1.36 -36.45 -2.32
N ASP A 62 1.26 -35.50 -3.25
CA ASP A 62 1.21 -35.73 -4.70
C ASP A 62 0.13 -36.77 -5.09
N GLY A 63 -1.04 -36.72 -4.44
CA GLY A 63 -2.18 -37.59 -4.74
C GLY A 63 -2.04 -39.04 -4.29
N ARG A 64 -0.99 -39.40 -3.53
CA ARG A 64 -0.75 -40.80 -3.10
C ARG A 64 -1.63 -41.24 -1.92
N LEU A 65 -2.28 -40.31 -1.22
CA LEU A 65 -3.14 -40.58 -0.08
C LEU A 65 -4.56 -41.04 -0.51
N ARG A 66 -4.96 -42.22 -0.01
CA ARG A 66 -6.34 -42.73 -0.18
C ARG A 66 -7.24 -42.25 0.96
N LEU A 67 -8.09 -41.26 0.68
CA LEU A 67 -8.92 -40.59 1.70
C LEU A 67 -10.41 -41.00 1.67
N GLY A 68 -10.83 -41.83 0.71
CA GLY A 68 -12.24 -42.18 0.53
C GLY A 68 -12.87 -42.93 1.72
N GLY A 69 -12.08 -43.60 2.57
CA GLY A 69 -12.57 -44.19 3.82
C GLY A 69 -12.84 -43.16 4.92
N VAL A 70 -12.06 -42.07 4.94
CA VAL A 70 -12.07 -41.04 5.98
C VAL A 70 -13.27 -40.10 5.80
N ASP A 71 -13.50 -39.63 4.58
CA ASP A 71 -14.63 -38.75 4.25
C ASP A 71 -16.00 -39.45 4.44
N ARG A 72 -16.11 -40.71 4.01
CA ARG A 72 -17.32 -41.54 4.22
C ARG A 72 -17.64 -41.82 5.68
N ASN A 73 -16.68 -41.67 6.60
CA ASN A 73 -16.88 -41.83 8.05
C ASN A 73 -17.09 -40.48 8.77
N GLY A 74 -17.41 -39.42 8.03
CA GLY A 74 -17.82 -38.14 8.59
C GLY A 74 -16.68 -37.19 8.98
N LEU A 75 -15.42 -37.55 8.72
CA LEU A 75 -14.27 -36.67 8.88
C LEU A 75 -14.06 -35.87 7.60
N ARG A 76 -14.74 -34.73 7.50
CA ARG A 76 -14.79 -33.89 6.29
C ARG A 76 -13.75 -32.78 6.28
N THR A 77 -13.23 -32.40 7.44
CA THR A 77 -12.29 -31.28 7.59
C THR A 77 -10.93 -31.75 8.10
N VAL A 78 -9.90 -30.95 7.85
CA VAL A 78 -8.53 -31.26 8.32
C VAL A 78 -8.44 -31.18 9.84
N ARG A 79 -9.17 -30.26 10.48
CA ARG A 79 -9.28 -30.20 11.94
C ARG A 79 -9.80 -31.51 12.53
N GLN A 80 -10.91 -32.03 11.99
CA GLN A 80 -11.51 -33.28 12.46
C GLN A 80 -10.54 -34.46 12.36
N VAL A 81 -9.69 -34.49 11.32
CA VAL A 81 -8.65 -35.51 11.17
C VAL A 81 -7.58 -35.38 12.25
N LEU A 82 -7.14 -34.16 12.57
CA LEU A 82 -6.16 -33.92 13.64
C LEU A 82 -6.71 -34.30 15.02
N GLU A 83 -7.96 -33.93 15.31
CA GLU A 83 -8.65 -34.27 16.56
C GLU A 83 -8.90 -35.77 16.71
N ALA A 84 -9.25 -36.46 15.61
CA ALA A 84 -9.43 -37.91 15.60
C ALA A 84 -8.12 -38.64 15.95
N GLY A 85 -6.99 -38.12 15.46
CA GLY A 85 -5.67 -38.70 15.67
C GLY A 85 -5.49 -40.11 15.07
N PRO A 86 -4.30 -40.70 15.20
CA PRO A 86 -3.96 -41.95 14.53
C PRO A 86 -4.73 -43.16 15.06
N TYR A 87 -5.24 -43.12 16.30
CA TYR A 87 -6.01 -44.23 16.88
C TYR A 87 -7.41 -44.33 16.27
N ARG A 88 -8.18 -43.24 16.22
CA ARG A 88 -9.54 -43.23 15.67
C ARG A 88 -9.52 -43.46 14.15
N LEU A 89 -8.53 -42.94 13.44
CA LEU A 89 -8.34 -43.21 12.02
C LEU A 89 -8.12 -44.70 11.72
N ARG A 90 -7.42 -45.44 12.59
CA ARG A 90 -7.23 -46.90 12.43
C ARG A 90 -8.50 -47.72 12.63
N GLN A 91 -9.54 -47.16 13.26
CA GLN A 91 -10.83 -47.83 13.40
C GLN A 91 -11.67 -47.74 12.11
N ILE A 92 -11.24 -46.94 11.14
CA ILE A 92 -11.92 -46.79 9.85
C ILE A 92 -11.57 -47.98 8.94
N PRO A 93 -12.57 -48.71 8.40
CA PRO A 93 -12.33 -49.83 7.51
C PRO A 93 -11.46 -49.42 6.29
N GLY A 94 -10.35 -50.13 6.09
CA GLY A 94 -9.41 -49.88 4.99
C GLY A 94 -8.28 -48.88 5.29
N VAL A 95 -8.21 -48.34 6.52
CA VAL A 95 -7.12 -47.46 6.97
C VAL A 95 -6.16 -48.23 7.88
N GLY A 96 -5.03 -48.68 7.33
CA GLY A 96 -3.96 -49.29 8.10
C GLY A 96 -3.11 -48.27 8.88
N GLN A 97 -2.24 -48.74 9.78
CA GLN A 97 -1.38 -47.89 10.61
C GLN A 97 -0.56 -46.88 9.79
N ARG A 98 0.14 -47.36 8.75
CA ARG A 98 0.95 -46.50 7.86
C ARG A 98 0.11 -45.41 7.18
N THR A 99 -1.12 -45.75 6.79
CA THR A 99 -2.04 -44.80 6.15
C THR A 99 -2.52 -43.75 7.15
N ALA A 100 -2.89 -44.16 8.37
CA ALA A 100 -3.29 -43.24 9.44
C ALA A 100 -2.14 -42.27 9.80
N ASP A 101 -0.91 -42.76 9.93
CA ASP A 101 0.25 -41.95 10.24
C ASP A 101 0.55 -40.93 9.12
N GLN A 102 0.44 -41.35 7.85
CA GLN A 102 0.60 -40.45 6.70
C GLN A 102 -0.50 -39.37 6.64
N ILE A 103 -1.75 -39.73 6.94
CA ILE A 103 -2.86 -38.77 6.98
C ILE A 103 -2.64 -37.73 8.07
N VAL A 104 -2.25 -38.15 9.27
CA VAL A 104 -1.96 -37.24 10.39
C VAL A 104 -0.74 -36.37 10.08
N ALA A 105 0.31 -36.93 9.47
CA ALA A 105 1.49 -36.17 9.06
C ALA A 105 1.14 -35.09 8.02
N ALA A 106 0.37 -35.44 6.99
CA ALA A 106 -0.11 -34.47 6.00
C ALA A 106 -0.99 -33.39 6.63
N ALA A 107 -1.88 -33.78 7.56
CA ALA A 107 -2.74 -32.83 8.27
C ALA A 107 -1.93 -31.89 9.19
N ARG A 108 -0.86 -32.39 9.83
CA ARG A 108 0.06 -31.56 10.62
C ARG A 108 0.85 -30.59 9.74
N GLN A 109 1.39 -31.07 8.62
CA GLN A 109 2.10 -30.21 7.67
C GLN A 109 1.20 -29.09 7.15
N LEU A 110 -0.07 -29.39 6.86
CA LEU A 110 -1.03 -28.37 6.46
C LEU A 110 -1.41 -27.45 7.62
N SER A 111 -1.55 -27.97 8.85
CA SER A 111 -1.74 -27.15 10.05
C SER A 111 -0.60 -26.19 10.30
N ASP A 112 0.65 -26.62 10.09
CA ASP A 112 1.83 -25.77 10.24
C ASP A 112 1.83 -24.69 9.16
N ALA A 113 1.55 -25.05 7.90
CA ALA A 113 1.40 -24.08 6.81
C ALA A 113 0.25 -23.07 7.04
N VAL A 114 -0.86 -23.51 7.62
CA VAL A 114 -1.98 -22.63 8.01
C VAL A 114 -1.57 -21.72 9.19
N ARG A 115 -0.86 -22.26 10.18
CA ARG A 115 -0.35 -21.48 11.32
C ARG A 115 0.61 -20.37 10.89
N ASP A 116 1.37 -20.59 9.82
CA ASP A 116 2.29 -19.60 9.28
C ASP A 116 1.58 -18.48 8.48
N THR A 117 0.38 -18.75 7.96
CA THR A 117 -0.34 -17.83 7.06
C THR A 117 -1.55 -17.13 7.69
N VAL A 118 -2.18 -17.71 8.72
CA VAL A 118 -3.36 -17.14 9.36
C VAL A 118 -3.03 -15.87 10.13
N ALA A 119 -3.58 -14.72 9.74
CA ALA A 119 -3.49 -13.48 10.50
C ALA A 119 -4.57 -13.39 11.58
N VAL A 120 -4.22 -12.80 12.72
CA VAL A 120 -5.19 -12.43 13.76
C VAL A 120 -5.74 -11.06 13.42
N HIS A 121 -7.05 -10.97 13.21
CA HIS A 121 -7.75 -9.71 12.99
C HIS A 121 -8.39 -9.23 14.29
N ILE A 122 -8.24 -7.95 14.59
CA ILE A 122 -8.77 -7.29 15.78
C ILE A 122 -10.06 -6.57 15.37
N ASP A 123 -11.21 -7.10 15.82
CA ASP A 123 -12.52 -6.46 15.62
C ASP A 123 -12.72 -5.32 16.63
N VAL A 124 -12.73 -4.09 16.13
CA VAL A 124 -12.87 -2.87 16.94
C VAL A 124 -14.30 -2.67 17.42
N ASP A 125 -15.29 -3.17 16.69
CA ASP A 125 -16.70 -2.97 17.01
C ASP A 125 -17.20 -4.00 18.04
N ARG A 126 -16.44 -5.09 18.24
CA ARG A 126 -16.74 -6.15 19.22
C ARG A 126 -15.49 -6.53 20.03
N PRO A 127 -15.05 -5.67 20.96
CA PRO A 127 -13.88 -5.95 21.79
C PRO A 127 -14.15 -7.13 22.74
N GLU A 128 -13.48 -8.25 22.51
CA GLU A 128 -13.51 -9.42 23.40
C GLU A 128 -12.38 -9.37 24.43
N PRO A 129 -12.52 -10.01 25.61
CA PRO A 129 -11.49 -9.99 26.65
C PRO A 129 -10.09 -10.43 26.18
N ARG A 130 -10.01 -11.43 25.29
CA ARG A 130 -8.74 -11.94 24.74
C ARG A 130 -8.10 -10.92 23.79
N THR A 131 -8.91 -10.27 22.96
CA THR A 131 -8.46 -9.25 22.02
C THR A 131 -8.06 -7.96 22.73
N THR A 132 -8.80 -7.55 23.76
CA THR A 132 -8.44 -6.43 24.63
C THR A 132 -7.09 -6.67 25.32
N ALA A 133 -6.85 -7.88 25.85
CA ALA A 133 -5.55 -8.22 26.44
C ALA A 133 -4.39 -8.09 25.43
N LEU A 134 -4.60 -8.50 24.17
CA LEU A 134 -3.62 -8.32 23.10
C LEU A 134 -3.38 -6.83 22.78
N VAL A 135 -4.44 -6.04 22.63
CA VAL A 135 -4.35 -4.60 22.35
C VAL A 135 -3.61 -3.88 23.47
N MET A 136 -3.91 -4.18 24.73
CA MET A 136 -3.22 -3.60 25.88
C MET A 136 -1.73 -3.96 25.91
N ALA A 137 -1.39 -5.22 25.65
CA ALA A 137 0.00 -5.66 25.62
C ALA A 137 0.80 -4.98 24.49
N LEU A 138 0.19 -4.83 23.30
CA LEU A 138 0.78 -4.10 22.19
C LEU A 138 0.91 -2.60 22.48
N HIS A 139 -0.09 -2.00 23.13
CA HIS A 139 -0.12 -0.56 23.44
C HIS A 139 1.13 -0.12 24.23
N VAL A 140 1.61 -0.93 25.17
CA VAL A 140 2.84 -0.63 25.93
C VAL A 140 4.05 -0.43 25.02
N LEU A 141 4.20 -1.31 24.02
CA LEU A 141 5.32 -1.25 23.08
C LEU A 141 5.13 -0.13 22.04
N VAL A 142 3.90 0.16 21.64
CA VAL A 142 3.58 1.23 20.69
C VAL A 142 3.76 2.62 21.34
N GLU A 143 3.36 2.78 22.60
CA GLU A 143 3.58 4.01 23.39
C GLU A 143 5.06 4.28 23.65
N ALA A 144 5.84 3.24 23.95
CA ALA A 144 7.29 3.37 24.09
C ALA A 144 7.96 3.87 22.80
N GLY A 145 7.35 3.59 21.65
CA GLY A 145 7.69 4.22 20.38
C GLY A 145 9.03 3.79 19.77
N PRO A 146 9.43 4.40 18.65
CA PRO A 146 10.64 4.02 17.91
C PRO A 146 11.93 4.36 18.66
N GLU A 147 11.91 5.34 19.57
CA GLU A 147 13.07 5.69 20.40
C GLU A 147 13.40 4.59 21.41
N ALA A 148 12.39 4.02 22.08
CA ALA A 148 12.60 2.87 22.96
C ALA A 148 13.14 1.66 22.19
N ARG A 149 12.65 1.42 20.96
CA ARG A 149 13.16 0.35 20.10
C ARG A 149 14.64 0.55 19.74
N ARG A 150 15.04 1.78 19.40
CA ARG A 150 16.46 2.11 19.17
C ARG A 150 17.29 1.91 20.43
N ALA A 151 16.79 2.34 21.59
CA ALA A 151 17.45 2.15 22.87
C ALA A 151 17.63 0.66 23.21
N VAL A 152 16.66 -0.21 22.88
CA VAL A 152 16.79 -1.67 23.03
C VAL A 152 17.90 -2.23 22.11
N GLY A 153 18.01 -1.74 20.88
CA GLY A 153 19.13 -2.10 19.98
C GLY A 153 20.48 -1.70 20.58
N THR A 154 20.61 -0.44 21.03
CA THR A 154 21.81 0.03 21.73
C THR A 154 22.10 -0.78 22.99
N ALA A 155 21.07 -1.16 23.75
CA ALA A 155 21.21 -1.99 24.94
C ALA A 155 21.80 -3.36 24.59
N ALA A 156 21.30 -4.01 23.54
CA ALA A 156 21.81 -5.30 23.09
C ALA A 156 23.30 -5.22 22.70
N GLU A 157 23.69 -4.21 21.91
CA GLU A 157 25.08 -3.96 21.52
C GLU A 157 25.98 -3.69 22.75
N LEU A 158 25.52 -2.86 23.68
CA LEU A 158 26.25 -2.55 24.91
C LEU A 158 26.40 -3.78 25.80
N THR A 159 25.35 -4.61 25.95
CA THR A 159 25.41 -5.85 26.71
C THR A 159 26.41 -6.83 26.08
N GLU A 160 26.40 -6.98 24.76
CA GLU A 160 27.33 -7.85 24.04
C GLU A 160 28.80 -7.41 24.20
N ARG A 161 29.07 -6.09 24.13
CA ARG A 161 30.43 -5.54 24.22
C ARG A 161 30.94 -5.44 25.67
N LEU A 162 30.11 -4.96 26.61
CA LEU A 162 30.55 -4.71 28.00
C LEU A 162 30.66 -6.00 28.83
N GLY A 163 29.84 -7.01 28.58
CA GLY A 163 29.79 -8.24 29.39
C GLY A 163 31.14 -9.00 29.47
N PRO A 164 31.79 -9.31 28.33
CA PRO A 164 33.11 -9.92 28.30
C PRO A 164 34.17 -9.04 28.98
N LEU A 165 34.20 -7.74 28.66
CA LEU A 165 35.17 -6.79 29.20
C LEU A 165 35.07 -6.62 30.72
N LEU A 166 33.85 -6.55 31.26
CA LEU A 166 33.61 -6.50 32.71
C LEU A 166 34.11 -7.77 33.41
N SER A 167 33.98 -8.93 32.76
CA SER A 167 34.48 -10.21 33.27
C SER A 167 36.00 -10.25 33.31
N GLU A 168 36.67 -9.70 32.30
CA GLU A 168 38.13 -9.59 32.24
C GLU A 168 38.70 -8.53 33.19
N ALA A 169 37.98 -7.41 33.37
CA ALA A 169 38.32 -6.31 34.26
C ALA A 169 38.08 -6.61 35.75
N ARG A 170 37.45 -7.76 36.10
CA ARG A 170 37.18 -8.16 37.49
C ARG A 170 38.37 -7.99 38.45
N PRO A 171 39.62 -8.37 38.10
CA PRO A 171 40.75 -8.16 39.00
C PRO A 171 41.00 -6.69 39.37
N ALA A 172 40.76 -5.77 38.43
CA ALA A 172 40.96 -4.33 38.61
C ALA A 172 39.90 -3.67 39.52
N SER A 173 38.80 -4.37 39.84
CA SER A 173 37.75 -3.88 40.75
C SER A 173 38.19 -3.81 42.22
N GLY A 174 39.23 -4.57 42.62
CA GLY A 174 39.67 -4.66 44.01
C GLY A 174 41.20 -4.74 44.18
N ARG A 175 41.74 -4.02 45.16
CA ARG A 175 43.19 -3.97 45.42
C ARG A 175 43.80 -5.35 45.72
N LEU A 176 43.13 -6.15 46.55
CA LEU A 176 43.55 -7.52 46.88
C LEU A 176 43.41 -8.47 45.68
N SER A 177 42.32 -8.35 44.91
CA SER A 177 42.07 -9.14 43.71
C SER A 177 43.15 -8.92 42.65
N MET A 178 43.57 -7.67 42.44
CA MET A 178 44.68 -7.37 41.56
C MET A 178 46.00 -7.92 42.08
N LEU A 179 46.29 -7.82 43.38
CA LEU A 179 47.54 -8.33 43.94
C LEU A 179 47.71 -9.85 43.71
N LEU A 180 46.63 -10.61 43.89
CA LEU A 180 46.57 -12.07 43.70
C LEU A 180 46.56 -12.53 42.23
N ALA A 181 46.35 -11.62 41.28
CA ALA A 181 46.35 -11.96 39.86
C ALA A 181 47.77 -12.13 39.28
N GLY A 182 47.97 -13.17 38.46
CA GLY A 182 49.20 -13.38 37.71
C GLY A 182 49.46 -12.31 36.64
N ARG A 183 50.71 -12.17 36.19
CA ARG A 183 51.17 -11.06 35.30
C ARG A 183 50.35 -10.93 34.00
N ALA A 184 50.02 -12.04 33.35
CA ALA A 184 49.19 -12.06 32.14
C ALA A 184 47.72 -11.65 32.39
N ARG A 185 47.17 -11.99 33.57
CA ARG A 185 45.80 -11.61 33.98
C ARG A 185 45.72 -10.13 34.35
N LYS A 186 46.78 -9.59 34.94
CA LYS A 186 46.95 -8.16 35.23
C LYS A 186 46.95 -7.30 33.96
N ALA A 187 47.67 -7.74 32.92
CA ALA A 187 47.74 -7.04 31.65
C ALA A 187 46.35 -6.96 30.97
N ARG A 188 45.68 -8.11 30.80
CA ARG A 188 44.32 -8.17 30.24
C ARG A 188 43.30 -7.33 31.02
N ALA A 189 43.36 -7.35 32.35
CA ALA A 189 42.44 -6.55 33.16
C ALA A 189 42.64 -5.04 32.97
N LEU A 190 43.87 -4.57 32.69
CA LEU A 190 44.12 -3.15 32.42
C LEU A 190 43.68 -2.75 31.01
N GLU A 191 43.92 -3.61 30.02
CA GLU A 191 43.47 -3.42 28.64
C GLU A 191 41.94 -3.32 28.58
N ALA A 192 41.25 -4.28 29.20
CA ALA A 192 39.80 -4.25 29.34
C ALA A 192 39.30 -2.97 30.05
N VAL A 193 40.01 -2.47 31.07
CA VAL A 193 39.62 -1.21 31.74
C VAL A 193 39.70 0.00 30.82
N GLU A 194 40.67 0.08 29.91
CA GLU A 194 40.73 1.20 28.95
C GLU A 194 39.67 1.09 27.86
N GLU A 195 39.39 -0.12 27.39
CA GLU A 195 38.29 -0.33 26.45
C GLU A 195 36.93 0.02 27.09
N LEU A 196 36.70 -0.39 28.34
CA LEU A 196 35.52 0.00 29.12
C LEU A 196 35.40 1.53 29.28
N ARG A 197 36.51 2.26 29.46
CA ARG A 197 36.46 3.73 29.53
C ARG A 197 36.04 4.35 28.21
N THR A 198 36.55 3.82 27.11
CA THR A 198 36.23 4.30 25.76
C THR A 198 34.74 4.09 25.48
N LEU A 199 34.23 2.87 25.72
CA LEU A 199 32.81 2.54 25.55
C LEU A 199 31.88 3.41 26.41
N VAL A 200 32.23 3.64 27.67
CA VAL A 200 31.43 4.48 28.56
C VAL A 200 31.44 5.95 28.11
N ALA A 201 32.56 6.43 27.58
CA ALA A 201 32.65 7.79 27.05
C ALA A 201 31.81 7.95 25.78
N GLU A 202 31.93 7.02 24.82
CA GLU A 202 31.12 6.98 23.60
C GLU A 202 29.61 6.92 23.93
N ALA A 203 29.23 6.06 24.87
CA ALA A 203 27.83 5.94 25.29
C ALA A 203 27.31 7.21 25.98
N ALA A 204 28.16 7.93 26.73
CA ALA A 204 27.78 9.19 27.36
C ALA A 204 27.63 10.32 26.35
N GLU A 205 28.53 10.42 25.36
CA GLU A 205 28.41 11.40 24.27
C GLU A 205 27.16 11.16 23.42
N ALA A 206 26.77 9.90 23.23
CA ALA A 206 25.55 9.52 22.54
C ALA A 206 24.26 9.66 23.38
N GLY A 207 24.35 10.04 24.68
CA GLY A 207 23.20 10.13 25.58
C GLY A 207 22.52 8.77 25.85
N ALA A 208 23.26 7.67 25.73
CA ALA A 208 22.70 6.32 25.81
C ALA A 208 22.13 6.04 27.21
N HIS A 209 22.74 6.55 28.28
CA HIS A 209 22.27 6.27 29.64
C HIS A 209 20.86 6.83 29.88
N GLU A 210 20.62 8.08 29.50
CA GLU A 210 19.31 8.72 29.60
C GLU A 210 18.29 8.02 28.69
N ALA A 211 18.67 7.67 27.46
CA ALA A 211 17.80 6.97 26.52
C ALA A 211 17.39 5.58 27.04
N LEU A 212 18.32 4.81 27.62
CA LEU A 212 18.04 3.50 28.21
C LEU A 212 17.07 3.60 29.38
N ALA A 213 17.30 4.57 30.28
CA ALA A 213 16.45 4.78 31.44
C ALA A 213 15.03 5.23 31.04
N GLN A 214 14.93 6.17 30.10
CA GLN A 214 13.66 6.65 29.59
C GLN A 214 12.86 5.53 28.92
N ALA A 215 13.50 4.74 28.06
CA ALA A 215 12.86 3.60 27.39
C ALA A 215 12.34 2.55 28.39
N SER A 216 13.10 2.27 29.45
CA SER A 216 12.66 1.35 30.52
C SER A 216 11.43 1.90 31.26
N VAL A 217 11.44 3.19 31.61
CA VAL A 217 10.28 3.85 32.23
C VAL A 217 9.04 3.78 31.33
N ASP A 218 9.19 4.02 30.03
CA ASP A 218 8.06 3.99 29.09
C ASP A 218 7.50 2.56 28.93
N LEU A 219 8.35 1.54 28.90
CA LEU A 219 7.92 0.13 28.89
C LEU A 219 7.23 -0.31 30.19
N LEU A 220 7.62 0.27 31.33
CA LEU A 220 7.04 -0.05 32.64
C LEU A 220 5.75 0.72 32.96
N ARG A 221 5.45 1.80 32.22
CA ARG A 221 4.29 2.68 32.47
C ARG A 221 2.94 1.94 32.34
N GLY A 222 2.87 0.88 31.54
CA GLY A 222 1.64 0.11 31.31
C GLY A 222 0.54 0.88 30.56
N ALA A 223 -0.54 0.20 30.15
CA ALA A 223 -1.71 0.87 29.59
C ALA A 223 -2.53 1.55 30.71
N SER A 224 -2.91 2.82 30.55
CA SER A 224 -3.66 3.55 31.58
C SER A 224 -5.09 3.02 31.78
N ASN A 225 -5.72 2.48 30.72
CA ASN A 225 -6.98 1.73 30.74
C ASN A 225 -7.30 1.16 29.34
N ASP A 226 -8.25 0.23 29.26
CA ASP A 226 -8.69 -0.45 28.03
C ASP A 226 -9.20 0.53 26.96
N LEU A 227 -10.01 1.52 27.35
CA LEU A 227 -10.61 2.48 26.41
C LEU A 227 -9.56 3.31 25.68
N ALA A 228 -8.56 3.81 26.40
CA ALA A 228 -7.45 4.57 25.83
C ALA A 228 -6.66 3.72 24.83
N ALA A 229 -6.38 2.46 25.17
CA ALA A 229 -5.67 1.54 24.28
C ALA A 229 -6.45 1.23 22.99
N TRP A 230 -7.78 1.11 23.07
CA TRP A 230 -8.63 0.90 21.90
C TRP A 230 -8.77 2.14 21.01
N VAL A 231 -8.92 3.33 21.60
CA VAL A 231 -8.93 4.59 20.85
C VAL A 231 -7.60 4.80 20.12
N ASP A 232 -6.50 4.52 20.83
CA ASP A 232 -5.16 4.62 20.25
C ASP A 232 -4.93 3.57 19.15
N PHE A 233 -5.39 2.33 19.36
CA PHE A 233 -5.39 1.29 18.33
C PHE A 233 -6.14 1.73 17.07
N GLU A 234 -7.33 2.33 17.20
CA GLU A 234 -8.10 2.78 16.04
C GLU A 234 -7.36 3.87 15.25
N LEU A 235 -6.65 4.77 15.93
CA LEU A 235 -5.87 5.85 15.31
C LEU A 235 -4.53 5.38 14.72
N ARG A 236 -3.87 4.41 15.36
CA ARG A 236 -2.51 3.94 15.04
C ARG A 236 -2.45 2.45 14.69
N SER A 237 -3.53 1.86 14.19
CA SER A 237 -3.63 0.41 13.94
C SER A 237 -2.50 -0.15 13.07
N ALA A 238 -1.99 0.66 12.13
CA ALA A 238 -0.86 0.29 11.29
C ALA A 238 0.42 -0.03 12.10
N ASP A 239 0.66 0.68 13.21
CA ASP A 239 1.81 0.49 14.09
C ASP A 239 1.64 -0.79 14.92
N TYR A 240 0.44 -1.01 15.46
CA TYR A 240 0.08 -2.23 16.20
C TYR A 240 0.23 -3.49 15.35
N TYR A 241 -0.34 -3.50 14.14
CA TYR A 241 -0.20 -4.64 13.24
C TYR A 241 1.24 -4.81 12.72
N GLY A 242 1.99 -3.71 12.57
CA GLY A 242 3.42 -3.77 12.24
C GLY A 242 4.22 -4.49 13.32
N LEU A 243 4.00 -4.11 14.58
CA LEU A 243 4.62 -4.74 15.74
C LEU A 243 4.17 -6.20 15.92
N LEU A 244 2.89 -6.49 15.70
CA LEU A 244 2.35 -7.84 15.80
C LEU A 244 2.99 -8.79 14.77
N ALA A 245 3.17 -8.32 13.54
CA ALA A 245 3.85 -9.07 12.49
C ALA A 245 5.31 -9.37 12.86
N GLU A 246 6.00 -8.38 13.43
CA GLU A 246 7.38 -8.53 13.90
C GLU A 246 7.50 -9.55 15.05
N ILE A 247 6.69 -9.42 16.10
CA ILE A 247 6.74 -10.29 17.29
C ILE A 247 6.34 -11.72 16.96
N SER A 248 5.38 -11.90 16.07
CA SER A 248 4.93 -13.23 15.63
C SER A 248 5.94 -13.93 14.72
N GLY A 249 6.97 -13.24 14.24
CA GLY A 249 7.94 -13.79 13.29
C GLY A 249 7.34 -14.15 11.92
N ARG A 250 6.09 -13.73 11.68
CA ARG A 250 5.38 -13.98 10.42
C ARG A 250 5.80 -12.94 9.41
N ALA A 251 6.81 -13.27 8.63
CA ALA A 251 7.03 -12.54 7.38
C ALA A 251 5.88 -12.90 6.42
N PRO A 252 5.24 -11.91 5.75
CA PRO A 252 4.45 -12.22 4.56
C PRO A 252 5.31 -13.08 3.60
N ASP A 253 4.67 -13.84 2.69
CA ASP A 253 5.37 -14.67 1.70
C ASP A 253 6.59 -13.90 1.18
N THR A 254 7.79 -14.36 1.55
CA THR A 254 9.01 -13.57 1.38
C THR A 254 9.21 -13.24 -0.10
N ALA A 255 8.84 -14.17 -0.99
CA ALA A 255 8.87 -13.93 -2.42
C ALA A 255 7.90 -12.81 -2.82
N ALA A 256 6.70 -12.74 -2.23
CA ALA A 256 5.75 -11.67 -2.50
C ALA A 256 6.17 -10.32 -1.90
N ALA A 257 6.72 -10.31 -0.69
CA ALA A 257 7.25 -9.12 -0.03
C ALA A 257 8.45 -8.52 -0.78
N GLU A 258 9.22 -9.35 -1.46
CA GLU A 258 10.33 -8.99 -2.35
C GLU A 258 9.88 -8.73 -3.80
N GLY A 259 8.58 -8.83 -4.11
CA GLY A 259 8.02 -8.57 -5.44
C GLY A 259 8.46 -9.58 -6.51
N PHE A 260 8.81 -10.79 -6.09
CA PHE A 260 9.28 -11.90 -6.92
C PHE A 260 10.51 -11.55 -7.77
N LEU A 261 11.40 -10.73 -7.20
CA LEU A 261 12.66 -10.37 -7.84
C LEU A 261 13.54 -11.62 -8.03
N PRO A 262 14.35 -11.69 -9.10
CA PRO A 262 15.39 -12.70 -9.23
C PRO A 262 16.36 -12.67 -8.04
N ASP A 263 16.83 -13.84 -7.60
CA ASP A 263 17.64 -14.02 -6.38
C ASP A 263 18.83 -13.05 -6.29
N GLY A 264 19.59 -12.89 -7.37
CA GLY A 264 20.76 -11.98 -7.37
C GLY A 264 20.41 -10.48 -7.22
N ILE A 265 19.18 -10.07 -7.56
CA ILE A 265 18.70 -8.71 -7.24
C ILE A 265 18.25 -8.68 -5.78
N ALA A 266 17.43 -9.63 -5.36
CA ALA A 266 16.90 -9.70 -4.00
C ALA A 266 18.02 -9.74 -2.94
N GLU A 267 19.07 -10.52 -3.15
CA GLU A 267 20.23 -10.59 -2.25
C GLU A 267 20.97 -9.26 -2.14
N ARG A 268 21.21 -8.57 -3.27
CA ARG A 268 21.82 -7.24 -3.25
C ARG A 268 20.97 -6.23 -2.48
N VAL A 269 19.64 -6.32 -2.62
CA VAL A 269 18.70 -5.46 -1.89
C VAL A 269 18.72 -5.79 -0.40
N ARG A 270 18.77 -7.07 -0.01
CA ARG A 270 18.91 -7.47 1.40
C ARG A 270 20.23 -6.99 2.01
N GLY A 271 21.32 -7.01 1.23
CA GLY A 271 22.63 -6.52 1.65
C GLY A 271 22.77 -5.01 1.71
N GLN A 272 21.85 -4.25 1.11
CA GLN A 272 21.84 -2.79 1.16
C GLN A 272 21.49 -2.33 2.58
N GLN A 273 22.42 -1.61 3.23
CA GLN A 273 22.14 -0.98 4.51
C GLN A 273 21.08 0.10 4.37
N LEU A 274 20.29 0.27 5.43
CA LEU A 274 19.26 1.31 5.52
C LEU A 274 19.42 1.98 6.88
N ASP A 275 19.69 3.28 6.85
CA ASP A 275 19.80 4.11 8.04
C ASP A 275 18.46 4.84 8.23
N ASP A 276 17.78 4.53 9.32
CA ASP A 276 16.49 5.08 9.71
C ASP A 276 16.60 6.05 10.91
N SER A 277 17.80 6.49 11.28
CA SER A 277 18.05 7.41 12.40
C SER A 277 17.29 8.73 12.28
N ARG A 278 17.03 9.19 11.06
CA ARG A 278 16.27 10.42 10.75
C ARG A 278 14.79 10.16 10.49
N LEU A 279 14.32 8.93 10.65
CA LEU A 279 12.92 8.52 10.53
C LEU A 279 12.26 8.43 11.92
N ARG A 280 11.06 9.00 12.04
CA ARG A 280 10.25 9.03 13.27
C ARG A 280 9.17 7.94 13.29
N VAL A 281 9.12 7.09 12.27
CA VAL A 281 8.16 6.00 12.13
C VAL A 281 8.90 4.71 11.86
N SER A 282 8.36 3.59 12.33
CA SER A 282 8.90 2.26 12.04
C SER A 282 8.49 1.80 10.64
N LEU A 283 9.41 1.13 9.95
CA LEU A 283 9.15 0.53 8.64
C LEU A 283 8.70 -0.91 8.79
N ARG A 284 7.73 -1.33 7.97
CA ARG A 284 7.44 -2.75 7.79
C ARG A 284 8.54 -3.42 6.96
N GLY A 285 8.68 -4.74 7.09
CA GLY A 285 9.71 -5.50 6.36
C GLY A 285 9.69 -5.25 4.85
N TYR A 286 8.51 -5.28 4.22
CA TYR A 286 8.37 -4.96 2.80
C TYR A 286 8.71 -3.48 2.52
N GLN A 287 8.34 -2.53 3.39
CA GLN A 287 8.65 -1.11 3.20
C GLN A 287 10.17 -0.86 3.25
N ALA A 288 10.85 -1.45 4.22
CA ALA A 288 12.31 -1.41 4.32
C ALA A 288 12.96 -2.05 3.08
N PHE A 289 12.45 -3.18 2.59
CA PHE A 289 12.92 -3.80 1.35
C PHE A 289 12.75 -2.87 0.13
N GLY A 290 11.63 -2.18 0.01
CA GLY A 290 11.41 -1.25 -1.12
C GLY A 290 12.28 0.01 -1.05
N ALA A 291 12.56 0.51 0.14
CA ALA A 291 13.54 1.58 0.34
C ALA A 291 14.95 1.12 -0.06
N ARG A 292 15.38 -0.06 0.41
CA ARG A 292 16.64 -0.70 0.01
C ARG A 292 16.72 -0.95 -1.50
N PHE A 293 15.61 -1.33 -2.13
CA PHE A 293 15.55 -1.52 -3.58
C PHE A 293 15.86 -0.22 -4.32
N ALA A 294 15.24 0.89 -3.91
CA ALA A 294 15.51 2.21 -4.48
C ALA A 294 16.97 2.65 -4.29
N LEU A 295 17.57 2.35 -3.15
CA LEU A 295 18.98 2.66 -2.86
C LEU A 295 19.95 1.80 -3.68
N ALA A 296 19.73 0.49 -3.70
CA ALA A 296 20.61 -0.48 -4.37
C ALA A 296 20.59 -0.35 -5.90
N GLN A 297 19.40 -0.13 -6.49
CA GLN A 297 19.25 -0.03 -7.95
C GLN A 297 19.35 1.42 -8.46
N ARG A 298 19.28 2.42 -7.57
CA ARG A 298 19.44 3.88 -7.82
C ARG A 298 18.35 4.51 -8.70
N ARG A 299 18.00 3.93 -9.84
CA ARG A 299 17.01 4.45 -10.81
C ARG A 299 15.88 3.43 -10.98
N VAL A 300 14.76 3.65 -10.31
CA VAL A 300 13.69 2.64 -10.19
C VAL A 300 12.28 3.20 -10.30
N ILE A 301 11.35 2.29 -10.57
CA ILE A 301 9.91 2.44 -10.45
C ILE A 301 9.43 1.57 -9.29
N LEU A 302 8.89 2.21 -8.26
CA LEU A 302 8.14 1.54 -7.20
C LEU A 302 6.65 1.51 -7.57
N GLY A 303 6.26 0.33 -8.07
CA GLY A 303 4.93 0.00 -8.57
C GLY A 303 3.97 -0.58 -7.56
N ASP A 304 4.28 -0.53 -6.27
CA ASP A 304 3.43 -1.09 -5.22
C ASP A 304 1.98 -0.63 -5.35
N GLU A 305 1.07 -1.52 -5.02
CA GLU A 305 -0.35 -1.18 -4.94
C GLU A 305 -0.58 0.03 -4.02
N MET A 306 -1.66 0.75 -4.27
CA MET A 306 -2.02 1.92 -3.47
C MET A 306 -2.17 1.52 -2.00
N GLY A 307 -1.94 2.42 -1.05
CA GLY A 307 -2.08 2.09 0.37
C GLY A 307 -0.90 1.33 1.03
N LEU A 308 0.08 0.82 0.28
CA LEU A 308 1.30 0.15 0.81
C LEU A 308 2.39 1.10 1.36
N GLY A 309 2.12 2.39 1.43
CA GLY A 309 3.05 3.36 2.03
C GLY A 309 4.28 3.70 1.17
N LYS A 310 4.13 3.82 -0.16
CA LYS A 310 5.20 4.26 -1.08
C LYS A 310 5.89 5.57 -0.63
N THR A 311 5.12 6.53 -0.12
CA THR A 311 5.66 7.79 0.45
C THR A 311 6.65 7.53 1.58
N VAL A 312 6.33 6.62 2.50
CA VAL A 312 7.19 6.24 3.63
C VAL A 312 8.46 5.54 3.14
N GLN A 313 8.36 4.69 2.12
CA GLN A 313 9.52 4.04 1.51
C GLN A 313 10.46 5.05 0.83
N ALA A 314 9.90 6.05 0.13
CA ALA A 314 10.67 7.15 -0.43
C ALA A 314 11.37 7.95 0.68
N MET A 315 10.64 8.33 1.74
CA MET A 315 11.23 9.06 2.87
C MET A 315 12.36 8.28 3.54
N ALA A 316 12.23 6.96 3.71
CA ALA A 316 13.29 6.11 4.24
C ALA A 316 14.57 6.15 3.37
N ALA A 317 14.42 6.14 2.04
CA ALA A 317 15.56 6.31 1.13
C ALA A 317 16.18 7.71 1.25
N LEU A 318 15.37 8.77 1.34
CA LEU A 318 15.86 10.15 1.53
C LEU A 318 16.60 10.34 2.86
N THR A 319 16.07 9.79 3.97
CA THR A 319 16.69 9.88 5.29
C THR A 319 18.02 9.16 5.36
N HIS A 320 18.12 7.99 4.71
CA HIS A 320 19.37 7.25 4.61
C HIS A 320 20.43 8.04 3.84
N LEU A 321 20.09 8.59 2.66
CA LEU A 321 21.02 9.43 1.90
C LEU A 321 21.43 10.68 2.68
N ALA A 322 20.52 11.24 3.48
CA ALA A 322 20.83 12.37 4.35
C ALA A 322 21.79 12.01 5.48
N ALA A 323 21.76 10.77 5.98
CA ALA A 323 22.75 10.25 6.91
C ALA A 323 24.12 10.05 6.25
N GLU A 324 24.15 9.69 4.96
CA GLU A 324 25.38 9.62 4.14
C GLU A 324 25.93 11.01 3.72
N GLY A 325 25.28 12.11 4.13
CA GLY A 325 25.74 13.48 3.89
C GLY A 325 25.11 14.18 2.69
N GLN A 326 24.17 13.56 1.98
CA GLN A 326 23.40 14.24 0.93
C GLN A 326 22.44 15.26 1.55
N SER A 327 22.37 16.47 0.99
CA SER A 327 21.59 17.56 1.59
C SER A 327 20.43 18.05 0.76
N HIS A 328 20.35 17.75 -0.55
CA HIS A 328 19.32 18.27 -1.43
C HIS A 328 18.52 17.16 -2.11
N PHE A 329 17.20 17.19 -1.93
CA PHE A 329 16.27 16.22 -2.52
C PHE A 329 15.10 16.95 -3.19
N MET A 330 14.58 16.37 -4.27
CA MET A 330 13.44 16.93 -5.02
C MET A 330 12.31 15.90 -5.12
N VAL A 331 11.11 16.30 -4.71
CA VAL A 331 9.87 15.54 -4.87
C VAL A 331 8.97 16.28 -5.85
N VAL A 332 8.57 15.60 -6.92
CA VAL A 332 7.62 16.09 -7.93
C VAL A 332 6.33 15.30 -7.82
N CYS A 333 5.21 15.96 -7.61
CA CYS A 333 3.93 15.28 -7.36
C CYS A 333 2.73 16.06 -7.95
N PRO A 334 1.53 15.45 -8.02
CA PRO A 334 0.31 16.20 -8.33
C PRO A 334 0.03 17.32 -7.32
N ALA A 335 -0.60 18.41 -7.75
CA ALA A 335 -0.95 19.54 -6.87
C ALA A 335 -1.84 19.12 -5.69
N SER A 336 -2.67 18.09 -5.86
CA SER A 336 -3.55 17.57 -4.81
C SER A 336 -2.81 16.88 -3.66
N VAL A 337 -1.60 16.36 -3.88
CA VAL A 337 -0.86 15.58 -2.87
C VAL A 337 0.30 16.36 -2.25
N LEU A 338 0.62 17.56 -2.76
CA LEU A 338 1.75 18.39 -2.30
C LEU A 338 1.67 18.71 -0.80
N VAL A 339 0.48 19.07 -0.32
CA VAL A 339 0.25 19.36 1.11
C VAL A 339 0.45 18.09 1.96
N ASN A 340 -0.04 16.95 1.47
CA ASN A 340 0.13 15.66 2.15
C ASN A 340 1.61 15.27 2.26
N TRP A 341 2.38 15.41 1.18
CA TRP A 341 3.84 15.20 1.21
C TRP A 341 4.54 16.07 2.23
N THR A 342 4.18 17.36 2.27
CA THR A 342 4.80 18.32 3.19
C THR A 342 4.57 17.90 4.65
N ARG A 343 3.31 17.58 5.00
CA ARG A 343 2.94 17.09 6.33
C ARG A 343 3.59 15.75 6.67
N GLU A 344 3.62 14.80 5.73
CA GLU A 344 4.22 13.49 5.98
C GLU A 344 5.73 13.60 6.24
N ILE A 345 6.45 14.43 5.50
CA ILE A 345 7.89 14.67 5.73
C ILE A 345 8.10 15.32 7.11
N GLU A 346 7.33 16.34 7.46
CA GLU A 346 7.43 17.04 8.75
C GLU A 346 7.10 16.13 9.93
N ALA A 347 6.06 15.31 9.80
CA ALA A 347 5.61 14.43 10.86
C ALA A 347 6.53 13.21 11.03
N ARG A 348 7.01 12.63 9.93
CA ARG A 348 7.66 11.31 9.94
C ARG A 348 9.17 11.35 9.80
N THR A 349 9.78 12.50 9.54
CA THR A 349 11.23 12.63 9.40
C THR A 349 11.77 13.82 10.20
N SER A 350 13.09 13.88 10.39
CA SER A 350 13.79 15.09 10.87
C SER A 350 14.26 16.02 9.75
N LEU A 351 13.90 15.73 8.49
CA LEU A 351 14.34 16.51 7.33
C LEU A 351 13.53 17.81 7.22
N ARG A 352 14.21 18.89 6.85
CA ARG A 352 13.56 20.16 6.48
C ARG A 352 12.81 19.97 5.16
N VAL A 353 11.54 20.38 5.12
CA VAL A 353 10.75 20.44 3.88
C VAL A 353 10.62 21.87 3.36
N THR A 354 10.52 22.07 2.05
CA THR A 354 10.28 23.37 1.44
C THR A 354 9.31 23.22 0.25
N PRO A 355 8.04 23.63 0.39
CA PRO A 355 7.09 23.60 -0.71
C PRO A 355 7.43 24.67 -1.75
N LEU A 356 7.60 24.25 -3.01
CA LEU A 356 7.88 25.11 -4.15
C LEU A 356 6.59 25.37 -4.95
N HIS A 357 5.63 26.00 -4.28
CA HIS A 357 4.32 26.31 -4.85
C HIS A 357 3.90 27.75 -4.53
N GLY A 358 2.91 28.27 -5.27
CA GLY A 358 2.40 29.62 -5.06
C GLY A 358 3.24 30.74 -5.71
N PRO A 359 2.97 32.00 -5.34
CA PRO A 359 3.61 33.18 -5.94
C PRO A 359 5.10 33.29 -5.55
N ASP A 360 5.46 32.94 -4.31
CA ASP A 360 6.84 33.04 -3.79
C ASP A 360 7.72 31.79 -4.06
N ARG A 361 7.30 30.94 -5.00
CA ARG A 361 7.97 29.66 -5.28
C ARG A 361 9.46 29.81 -5.66
N HIS A 362 9.87 30.94 -6.24
CA HIS A 362 11.28 31.20 -6.60
C HIS A 362 12.11 31.60 -5.37
N GLY A 363 11.55 32.36 -4.42
CA GLY A 363 12.19 32.65 -3.14
C GLY A 363 12.38 31.38 -2.32
N ALA A 364 11.34 30.53 -2.27
CA ALA A 364 11.42 29.20 -1.66
C ALA A 364 12.51 28.31 -2.31
N PHE A 365 12.63 28.34 -3.64
CA PHE A 365 13.67 27.60 -4.36
C PHE A 365 15.08 28.08 -4.00
N ALA A 366 15.31 29.39 -3.94
CA ALA A 366 16.60 29.95 -3.53
C ALA A 366 16.95 29.57 -2.08
N SER A 367 15.97 29.58 -1.18
CA SER A 367 16.11 29.16 0.23
C SER A 367 16.44 27.67 0.36
N TRP A 368 15.80 26.81 -0.45
CA TRP A 368 16.12 25.39 -0.52
C TRP A 368 17.54 25.17 -1.06
N LYS A 369 17.93 25.85 -2.14
CA LYS A 369 19.27 25.74 -2.72
C LYS A 369 20.37 26.07 -1.69
N GLY A 370 20.17 27.10 -0.87
CA GLY A 370 21.16 27.52 0.13
C GLY A 370 21.23 26.67 1.41
N ARG A 371 20.14 25.98 1.79
CA ARG A 371 20.04 25.30 3.09
C ARG A 371 19.79 23.79 3.01
N GLY A 372 19.50 23.26 1.82
CA GLY A 372 19.11 21.87 1.62
C GLY A 372 17.73 21.53 2.20
N GLY A 373 17.47 20.23 2.29
CA GLY A 373 16.21 19.62 2.63
C GLY A 373 15.49 19.02 1.43
N VAL A 374 14.21 18.71 1.63
CA VAL A 374 13.32 18.14 0.62
C VAL A 374 12.47 19.26 0.02
N ALA A 375 12.74 19.59 -1.25
CA ALA A 375 11.87 20.46 -2.03
C ALA A 375 10.67 19.65 -2.55
N VAL A 376 9.45 20.15 -2.36
CA VAL A 376 8.23 19.51 -2.88
C VAL A 376 7.58 20.43 -3.90
N THR A 377 7.45 19.98 -5.14
CA THR A 377 6.89 20.78 -6.24
C THR A 377 5.87 19.99 -7.06
N THR A 378 5.20 20.71 -7.97
CA THR A 378 4.26 20.11 -8.93
C THR A 378 4.90 19.94 -10.30
N PHE A 379 4.36 19.01 -11.09
CA PHE A 379 4.79 18.82 -12.49
C PHE A 379 4.79 20.11 -13.32
N ASP A 380 3.79 20.98 -13.10
CA ASP A 380 3.69 22.24 -13.82
C ASP A 380 4.69 23.29 -13.34
N ALA A 381 4.93 23.35 -12.02
CA ALA A 381 5.85 24.30 -11.40
C ALA A 381 7.32 23.96 -11.67
N LEU A 382 7.66 22.67 -11.76
CA LEU A 382 9.02 22.17 -12.03
C LEU A 382 9.66 22.84 -13.27
N ARG A 383 8.85 23.10 -14.30
CA ARG A 383 9.28 23.74 -15.56
C ARG A 383 9.84 25.15 -15.38
N GLY A 384 9.44 25.84 -14.31
CA GLY A 384 9.85 27.21 -14.03
C GLY A 384 11.19 27.30 -13.28
N PHE A 385 11.75 26.17 -12.83
CA PHE A 385 12.99 26.16 -12.07
C PHE A 385 14.19 25.80 -12.95
N PRO A 386 15.36 26.45 -12.73
CA PRO A 386 16.57 26.07 -13.42
C PRO A 386 16.99 24.66 -13.00
N VAL A 387 17.39 23.86 -13.98
CA VAL A 387 17.92 22.52 -13.72
C VAL A 387 19.22 22.64 -12.91
N PRO A 388 19.42 21.80 -11.88
CA PRO A 388 20.60 21.89 -11.05
C PRO A 388 21.86 21.45 -11.80
N GLY A 389 23.02 21.76 -11.21
CA GLY A 389 24.28 21.14 -11.62
C GLY A 389 24.23 19.61 -11.43
N GLY A 390 25.02 18.87 -12.22
CA GLY A 390 25.11 17.42 -12.06
C GLY A 390 25.60 17.04 -10.65
N GLY A 391 24.90 16.14 -9.98
CA GLY A 391 25.26 15.67 -8.63
C GLY A 391 24.89 16.61 -7.48
N GLU A 392 24.25 17.76 -7.73
CA GLU A 392 23.74 18.63 -6.66
C GLU A 392 22.55 18.02 -5.90
N ILE A 393 21.81 17.10 -6.54
CA ILE A 393 20.63 16.46 -5.96
C ILE A 393 20.92 15.00 -5.64
N GLY A 394 20.78 14.64 -4.37
CA GLY A 394 20.98 13.28 -3.89
C GLY A 394 19.94 12.30 -4.43
N MET A 395 18.70 12.74 -4.65
CA MET A 395 17.61 11.92 -5.22
C MET A 395 16.45 12.76 -5.78
N LEU A 396 15.95 12.36 -6.95
CA LEU A 396 14.69 12.85 -7.52
C LEU A 396 13.58 11.81 -7.31
N VAL A 397 12.50 12.20 -6.62
CA VAL A 397 11.31 11.38 -6.44
C VAL A 397 10.19 11.95 -7.31
N VAL A 398 9.53 11.11 -8.11
CA VAL A 398 8.39 11.47 -8.95
C VAL A 398 7.20 10.64 -8.53
N ASP A 399 6.29 11.25 -7.79
CA ASP A 399 5.04 10.64 -7.37
C ASP A 399 3.97 10.71 -8.46
N GLU A 400 3.12 9.71 -8.52
CA GLU A 400 2.15 9.50 -9.61
C GLU A 400 2.79 9.63 -11.00
N ALA A 401 3.90 8.90 -11.22
CA ALA A 401 4.70 8.94 -12.44
C ALA A 401 3.90 8.61 -13.72
N HIS A 402 2.71 8.03 -13.60
CA HIS A 402 1.77 7.89 -14.71
C HIS A 402 1.42 9.25 -15.38
N CYS A 403 1.56 10.37 -14.66
CA CYS A 403 1.42 11.72 -15.22
C CYS A 403 2.42 11.99 -16.36
N VAL A 404 3.62 11.42 -16.32
CA VAL A 404 4.70 11.70 -17.29
C VAL A 404 4.86 10.65 -18.39
N LYS A 405 3.87 9.78 -18.58
CA LYS A 405 3.90 8.68 -19.57
C LYS A 405 3.99 9.08 -21.05
N ASN A 406 3.68 10.34 -21.39
CA ASN A 406 3.76 10.86 -22.76
C ASN A 406 5.05 11.68 -22.97
N PRO A 407 6.06 11.18 -23.71
CA PRO A 407 7.34 11.88 -23.90
C PRO A 407 7.22 13.27 -24.55
N ARG A 408 6.13 13.53 -25.29
CA ARG A 408 5.90 14.82 -25.95
C ARG A 408 5.38 15.89 -25.00
N ALA A 409 4.84 15.51 -23.84
CA ALA A 409 4.27 16.46 -22.89
C ALA A 409 5.37 17.30 -22.23
N LEU A 410 5.10 18.61 -22.03
CA LEU A 410 6.04 19.53 -21.39
C LEU A 410 6.47 19.07 -20.00
N ARG A 411 5.54 18.52 -19.21
CA ARG A 411 5.82 17.94 -17.90
C ARG A 411 6.79 16.76 -17.96
N SER A 412 6.64 15.88 -18.96
CA SER A 412 7.52 14.74 -19.15
C SER A 412 8.92 15.19 -19.53
N ARG A 413 9.04 16.15 -20.45
CA ARG A 413 10.34 16.73 -20.84
C ARG A 413 11.08 17.33 -19.65
N ALA A 414 10.38 18.09 -18.80
CA ALA A 414 10.98 18.67 -17.59
C ALA A 414 11.47 17.59 -16.62
N VAL A 415 10.65 16.56 -16.34
CA VAL A 415 11.06 15.45 -15.48
C VAL A 415 12.23 14.67 -16.08
N THR A 416 12.22 14.38 -17.38
CA THR A 416 13.35 13.72 -18.06
C THR A 416 14.63 14.54 -17.96
N GLN A 417 14.55 15.86 -18.14
CA GLN A 417 15.69 16.75 -18.02
C GLN A 417 16.27 16.66 -16.61
N TRP A 418 15.45 16.86 -15.56
CA TRP A 418 15.90 16.75 -14.17
C TRP A 418 16.47 15.36 -13.83
N ALA A 419 15.82 14.28 -14.28
CA ALA A 419 16.30 12.90 -14.09
C ALA A 419 17.66 12.62 -14.76
N GLY A 420 18.02 13.37 -15.80
CA GLY A 420 19.33 13.32 -16.44
C GLY A 420 20.48 13.87 -15.58
N HIS A 421 20.17 14.72 -14.59
CA HIS A 421 21.16 15.35 -13.69
C HIS A 421 21.26 14.66 -12.32
N CYS A 422 20.43 13.63 -12.07
CA CYS A 422 20.39 12.90 -10.81
C CYS A 422 20.93 11.49 -10.99
N GLU A 423 21.83 11.07 -10.08
CA GLU A 423 22.29 9.67 -10.03
C GLU A 423 21.16 8.73 -9.58
N ARG A 424 20.33 9.19 -8.63
CA ARG A 424 19.21 8.43 -8.05
C ARG A 424 17.86 9.02 -8.44
N VAL A 425 16.98 8.19 -8.98
CA VAL A 425 15.64 8.56 -9.43
C VAL A 425 14.64 7.50 -8.98
N LEU A 426 13.59 7.92 -8.29
CA LEU A 426 12.51 7.04 -7.83
C LEU A 426 11.20 7.51 -8.42
N PHE A 427 10.65 6.73 -9.34
CA PHE A 427 9.29 6.90 -9.84
C PHE A 427 8.35 6.08 -8.97
N MET A 428 7.23 6.65 -8.57
CA MET A 428 6.20 5.97 -7.79
C MET A 428 4.88 6.00 -8.54
N THR A 429 4.24 4.85 -8.65
CA THR A 429 2.92 4.76 -9.31
C THR A 429 2.18 3.51 -8.84
N GLY A 430 0.90 3.67 -8.48
CA GLY A 430 0.04 2.53 -8.13
C GLY A 430 -0.49 1.76 -9.35
N THR A 431 -0.39 2.36 -10.54
CA THR A 431 -0.97 1.84 -11.79
C THR A 431 0.00 2.03 -12.97
N PRO A 432 1.22 1.49 -12.91
CA PRO A 432 2.26 1.73 -13.93
C PRO A 432 1.84 1.30 -15.35
N MET A 433 0.90 0.36 -15.45
CA MET A 433 0.38 -0.18 -16.71
C MET A 433 -1.11 0.17 -16.90
N GLU A 434 -1.45 1.45 -16.77
CA GLU A 434 -2.84 1.90 -16.79
C GLU A 434 -3.58 1.55 -18.09
N ASN A 435 -2.90 1.59 -19.25
CA ASN A 435 -3.54 1.22 -20.52
C ASN A 435 -2.63 0.58 -21.58
N ARG A 436 -1.29 0.75 -21.58
CA ARG A 436 -0.41 0.21 -22.65
C ARG A 436 1.01 -0.13 -22.17
N VAL A 437 1.59 -1.23 -22.68
CA VAL A 437 3.01 -1.58 -22.47
C VAL A 437 3.94 -0.46 -22.97
N ALA A 438 3.56 0.24 -24.04
CA ALA A 438 4.28 1.38 -24.58
C ALA A 438 4.39 2.57 -23.59
N GLU A 439 3.34 2.84 -22.80
CA GLU A 439 3.36 3.89 -21.78
C GLU A 439 4.35 3.53 -20.65
N PHE A 440 4.34 2.28 -20.21
CA PHE A 440 5.27 1.78 -19.22
C PHE A 440 6.72 1.84 -19.73
N ARG A 441 6.96 1.43 -20.98
CA ARG A 441 8.29 1.50 -21.60
C ARG A 441 8.82 2.93 -21.66
N ASN A 442 7.96 3.94 -21.88
CA ASN A 442 8.39 5.34 -21.82
C ASN A 442 8.90 5.75 -20.44
N LEU A 443 8.28 5.24 -19.36
CA LEU A 443 8.77 5.49 -18.00
C LEU A 443 10.10 4.76 -17.76
N VAL A 444 10.21 3.50 -18.17
CA VAL A 444 11.45 2.72 -18.07
C VAL A 444 12.58 3.39 -18.83
N ARG A 445 12.32 3.94 -20.03
CA ARG A 445 13.31 4.64 -20.85
C ARG A 445 13.95 5.83 -20.13
N MET A 446 13.19 6.56 -19.31
CA MET A 446 13.73 7.67 -18.52
C MET A 446 14.72 7.22 -17.44
N LEU A 447 14.65 5.94 -17.04
CA LEU A 447 15.48 5.36 -16.00
C LEU A 447 16.65 4.57 -16.57
N ASP A 448 16.39 3.69 -17.55
CA ASP A 448 17.37 2.82 -18.18
C ASP A 448 16.93 2.48 -19.63
N GLU A 449 17.69 2.97 -20.62
CA GLU A 449 17.41 2.72 -22.04
C GLU A 449 17.60 1.23 -22.39
N THR A 450 18.59 0.55 -21.80
CA THR A 450 18.88 -0.87 -22.11
C THR A 450 17.76 -1.79 -21.66
N VAL A 451 17.13 -1.49 -20.51
CA VAL A 451 15.96 -2.23 -20.04
C VAL A 451 14.75 -1.89 -20.90
N ALA A 452 14.60 -0.62 -21.33
CA ALA A 452 13.53 -0.23 -22.24
C ALA A 452 13.62 -0.93 -23.60
N GLU A 453 14.82 -1.13 -24.15
CA GLU A 453 15.05 -1.87 -25.40
C GLU A 453 14.66 -3.34 -25.29
N ARG A 454 14.95 -3.99 -24.16
CA ARG A 454 14.57 -5.40 -23.89
C ARG A 454 13.06 -5.64 -23.86
N ILE A 455 12.25 -4.62 -23.58
CA ILE A 455 10.78 -4.72 -23.58
C ILE A 455 10.23 -4.82 -25.03
N GLY A 456 11.01 -4.41 -26.05
CA GLY A 456 10.64 -4.44 -27.47
C GLY A 456 9.65 -3.34 -27.91
N ASP A 457 9.56 -3.10 -29.23
CA ASP A 457 8.62 -2.14 -29.86
C ASP A 457 7.19 -2.68 -30.01
N GLY A 458 6.99 -3.99 -29.93
CA GLY A 458 5.69 -4.64 -29.91
C GLY A 458 5.79 -6.10 -29.44
N ALA A 459 5.02 -6.45 -28.40
CA ALA A 459 4.56 -7.81 -28.08
C ALA A 459 5.56 -9.00 -28.08
N GLY A 460 6.88 -8.78 -27.95
CA GLY A 460 7.87 -9.82 -28.22
C GLY A 460 8.36 -10.69 -27.04
N LEU A 461 7.89 -10.47 -25.81
CA LEU A 461 8.30 -11.34 -24.69
C LEU A 461 7.23 -12.41 -24.45
N PRO A 462 7.52 -13.70 -24.69
CA PRO A 462 6.58 -14.78 -24.40
C PRO A 462 6.38 -14.89 -22.89
N GLY A 463 5.17 -14.54 -22.44
CA GLY A 463 4.68 -14.77 -21.08
C GLY A 463 5.04 -13.72 -20.03
N SER A 464 4.18 -13.62 -19.01
CA SER A 464 4.30 -12.66 -17.90
C SER A 464 5.58 -12.80 -17.06
N VAL A 465 6.24 -13.97 -17.11
CA VAL A 465 7.49 -14.26 -16.38
C VAL A 465 8.69 -13.61 -17.07
N ALA A 466 8.80 -13.69 -18.39
CA ALA A 466 9.90 -13.11 -19.15
C ALA A 466 9.88 -11.58 -19.07
N PHE A 467 8.68 -10.99 -19.16
CA PHE A 467 8.47 -9.55 -18.93
C PHE A 467 8.94 -9.12 -17.54
N ARG A 468 8.49 -9.82 -16.48
CA ARG A 468 8.90 -9.52 -15.09
C ARG A 468 10.41 -9.60 -14.91
N LYS A 469 11.06 -10.64 -15.44
CA LYS A 469 12.52 -10.80 -15.35
C LYS A 469 13.26 -9.68 -16.08
N ALA A 470 12.74 -9.21 -17.22
CA ALA A 470 13.34 -8.12 -17.98
C ALA A 470 13.30 -6.78 -17.22
N VAL A 471 12.18 -6.48 -16.56
CA VAL A 471 11.96 -5.19 -15.87
C VAL A 471 12.42 -5.18 -14.41
N ALA A 472 12.68 -6.34 -13.81
CA ALA A 472 13.09 -6.50 -12.41
C ALA A 472 14.24 -5.58 -11.94
N PRO A 473 15.27 -5.23 -12.75
CA PRO A 473 16.31 -4.30 -12.32
C PRO A 473 15.80 -2.90 -11.98
N VAL A 474 14.71 -2.46 -12.61
CA VAL A 474 14.19 -1.09 -12.49
C VAL A 474 12.77 -1.05 -11.94
N TYR A 475 12.12 -2.18 -11.68
CA TYR A 475 10.71 -2.24 -11.31
C TYR A 475 10.45 -3.21 -10.16
N LEU A 476 9.88 -2.69 -9.07
CA LEU A 476 9.37 -3.47 -7.95
C LEU A 476 7.85 -3.27 -7.84
N ARG A 477 7.08 -4.36 -7.80
CA ARG A 477 5.61 -4.34 -7.65
C ARG A 477 5.16 -5.37 -6.63
N ARG A 478 4.28 -4.96 -5.72
CA ARG A 478 3.67 -5.81 -4.70
C ARG A 478 2.18 -5.50 -4.58
N ASN A 479 1.38 -6.54 -4.31
CA ASN A 479 -0.06 -6.40 -4.10
C ASN A 479 -0.36 -6.27 -2.61
N GLN A 480 -1.43 -5.56 -2.26
CA GLN A 480 -1.87 -5.40 -0.88
C GLN A 480 -2.13 -6.74 -0.21
N VAL A 481 -2.90 -7.61 -0.86
CA VAL A 481 -3.31 -8.91 -0.31
C VAL A 481 -2.14 -9.87 -0.05
N ASP A 482 -1.02 -9.68 -0.75
CA ASP A 482 0.14 -10.54 -0.61
C ASP A 482 1.11 -10.06 0.50
N VAL A 483 1.01 -8.80 0.92
CA VAL A 483 1.95 -8.19 1.89
C VAL A 483 1.28 -7.66 3.17
N LEU A 484 -0.03 -7.43 3.14
CA LEU A 484 -0.86 -7.02 4.27
C LEU A 484 -1.85 -8.13 4.57
N ALA A 485 -1.56 -8.90 5.60
CA ALA A 485 -2.43 -9.97 6.05
C ALA A 485 -3.57 -9.45 6.96
N GLU A 486 -3.47 -8.21 7.43
CA GLU A 486 -4.39 -7.62 8.41
C GLU A 486 -5.53 -6.78 7.81
N LEU A 487 -5.49 -6.50 6.51
CA LEU A 487 -6.51 -5.65 5.90
C LEU A 487 -7.89 -6.30 6.08
N PRO A 488 -8.89 -5.53 6.54
CA PRO A 488 -10.22 -6.06 6.72
C PRO A 488 -10.86 -6.40 5.37
N ALA A 489 -11.96 -7.16 5.40
CA ALA A 489 -12.65 -7.56 4.18
C ALA A 489 -13.11 -6.35 3.35
N LEU A 490 -12.95 -6.47 2.03
CA LEU A 490 -13.49 -5.53 1.03
C LEU A 490 -14.62 -6.23 0.28
N GLN A 491 -15.84 -5.74 0.44
CA GLN A 491 -17.01 -6.22 -0.30
C GLN A 491 -17.37 -5.22 -1.38
N GLN A 492 -17.58 -5.69 -2.61
CA GLN A 492 -18.06 -4.86 -3.71
C GLN A 492 -19.38 -5.43 -4.22
N THR A 493 -20.40 -4.57 -4.25
CA THR A 493 -21.75 -4.90 -4.69
C THR A 493 -22.16 -3.95 -5.83
N ASP A 494 -22.56 -4.53 -6.96
CA ASP A 494 -23.23 -3.80 -8.03
C ASP A 494 -24.73 -3.74 -7.68
N GLU A 495 -25.24 -2.56 -7.35
CA GLU A 495 -26.65 -2.29 -7.00
C GLU A 495 -27.40 -1.94 -8.30
N TRP A 496 -28.21 -2.87 -8.79
CA TRP A 496 -28.99 -2.69 -10.02
C TRP A 496 -30.39 -2.19 -9.69
N GLU A 497 -30.67 -0.95 -10.08
CA GLU A 497 -31.95 -0.29 -9.81
C GLU A 497 -32.74 -0.09 -11.09
N GLU A 498 -33.95 -0.65 -11.12
CA GLU A 498 -34.87 -0.45 -12.24
C GLU A 498 -35.18 1.06 -12.39
N PRO A 499 -34.92 1.66 -13.57
CA PRO A 499 -35.12 3.09 -13.76
C PRO A 499 -36.59 3.45 -13.57
N SER A 500 -36.88 4.56 -12.91
CA SER A 500 -38.24 5.08 -12.90
C SER A 500 -38.66 5.54 -14.30
N THR A 501 -39.96 5.70 -14.54
CA THR A 501 -40.46 6.28 -15.80
C THR A 501 -39.83 7.65 -16.09
N SER A 502 -39.55 8.41 -15.03
CA SER A 502 -38.89 9.71 -15.11
C SER A 502 -37.41 9.60 -15.50
N ASP A 503 -36.72 8.57 -15.02
CA ASP A 503 -35.32 8.27 -15.38
C ASP A 503 -35.22 7.81 -16.84
N GLU A 504 -36.14 6.96 -17.30
CA GLU A 504 -36.20 6.49 -18.69
C GLU A 504 -36.43 7.64 -19.68
N GLU A 505 -37.32 8.58 -19.34
CA GLU A 505 -37.58 9.77 -20.14
C GLU A 505 -36.33 10.66 -20.25
N ALA A 506 -35.68 10.97 -19.13
CA ALA A 506 -34.44 11.73 -19.11
C ALA A 506 -33.32 11.02 -19.89
N TYR A 507 -33.26 9.69 -19.81
CA TYR A 507 -32.31 8.89 -20.56
C TYR A 507 -32.59 8.93 -22.07
N ARG A 508 -33.84 8.80 -22.47
CA ARG A 508 -34.28 8.89 -23.88
C ARG A 508 -33.94 10.26 -24.47
N GLU A 509 -34.14 11.36 -23.73
CA GLU A 509 -33.73 12.71 -24.12
C GLU A 509 -32.20 12.82 -24.30
N ALA A 510 -31.43 12.23 -23.39
CA ALA A 510 -29.97 12.20 -23.47
C ALA A 510 -29.45 11.40 -24.68
N VAL A 511 -30.08 10.26 -25.00
CA VAL A 511 -29.77 9.45 -26.19
C VAL A 511 -30.13 10.21 -27.48
N ALA A 512 -31.29 10.84 -27.52
CA ALA A 512 -31.72 11.65 -28.66
C ALA A 512 -30.74 12.79 -28.98
N SER A 513 -30.19 13.44 -27.94
CA SER A 513 -29.17 14.48 -28.10
C SER A 513 -27.75 13.95 -28.38
N GLY A 514 -27.54 12.63 -28.38
CA GLY A 514 -26.23 12.01 -28.58
C GLY A 514 -25.23 12.33 -27.47
N ASN A 515 -25.70 12.79 -26.31
CA ASN A 515 -24.84 13.28 -25.23
C ASN A 515 -24.51 12.15 -24.25
N PHE A 516 -23.41 11.45 -24.50
CA PHE A 516 -22.91 10.36 -23.64
C PHE A 516 -22.79 10.74 -22.15
N MET A 517 -22.34 11.97 -21.86
CA MET A 517 -22.23 12.43 -20.47
C MET A 517 -23.59 12.68 -19.83
N ALA A 518 -24.59 13.11 -20.60
CA ALA A 518 -25.97 13.24 -20.12
C ALA A 518 -26.60 11.88 -19.87
N MET A 519 -26.32 10.89 -20.74
CA MET A 519 -26.78 9.51 -20.56
C MET A 519 -26.30 8.96 -19.20
N ARG A 520 -25.01 9.15 -18.87
CA ARG A 520 -24.41 8.69 -17.60
C ARG A 520 -25.02 9.30 -16.33
N ARG A 521 -25.69 10.44 -16.43
CA ARG A 521 -26.31 11.14 -15.29
C ARG A 521 -27.83 11.23 -15.38
N ALA A 522 -28.44 10.58 -16.37
CA ALA A 522 -29.87 10.67 -16.65
C ALA A 522 -30.73 10.26 -15.44
N ALA A 523 -30.33 9.19 -14.75
CA ALA A 523 -31.00 8.71 -13.54
C ALA A 523 -30.92 9.68 -12.35
N TYR A 524 -30.20 10.79 -12.46
CA TYR A 524 -30.13 11.85 -11.45
C TYR A 524 -30.70 13.18 -11.93
N ALA A 525 -31.15 13.26 -13.18
CA ALA A 525 -31.62 14.51 -13.80
C ALA A 525 -32.91 15.03 -13.18
N ARG A 526 -33.72 14.14 -12.58
CA ARG A 526 -35.01 14.44 -11.95
C ARG A 526 -35.03 13.84 -10.53
N PRO A 527 -34.36 14.50 -9.56
CA PRO A 527 -34.01 13.89 -8.28
C PRO A 527 -35.18 13.34 -7.47
N GLU A 528 -36.37 13.94 -7.56
CA GLU A 528 -37.53 13.56 -6.75
C GLU A 528 -38.06 12.16 -7.07
N LYS A 529 -37.76 11.65 -8.27
CA LYS A 529 -38.23 10.35 -8.77
C LYS A 529 -37.10 9.39 -9.14
N SER A 530 -35.86 9.74 -8.83
CA SER A 530 -34.68 8.96 -9.17
C SER A 530 -34.61 7.64 -8.41
N ALA A 531 -34.63 6.51 -9.12
CA ALA A 531 -34.49 5.19 -8.51
C ALA A 531 -33.13 5.04 -7.79
N LYS A 532 -32.05 5.50 -8.42
CA LYS A 532 -30.70 5.46 -7.82
C LYS A 532 -30.57 6.31 -6.56
N LEU A 533 -31.22 7.47 -6.48
CA LEU A 533 -31.20 8.29 -5.26
C LEU A 533 -31.98 7.65 -4.12
N VAL A 534 -33.07 6.93 -4.42
CA VAL A 534 -33.80 6.15 -3.40
C VAL A 534 -32.86 5.12 -2.80
N ARG A 535 -32.21 4.28 -3.62
CA ARG A 535 -31.26 3.27 -3.15
C ARG A 535 -30.08 3.88 -2.39
N LEU A 536 -29.53 5.00 -2.87
CA LEU A 536 -28.45 5.72 -2.18
C LEU A 536 -28.87 6.11 -0.75
N ARG A 537 -30.10 6.63 -0.58
CA ARG A 537 -30.61 7.03 0.73
C ARG A 537 -30.77 5.85 1.68
N GLU A 538 -31.23 4.70 1.17
CA GLU A 538 -31.32 3.46 1.96
C GLU A 538 -29.96 3.02 2.47
N ILE A 539 -28.95 3.00 1.60
CA ILE A 539 -27.57 2.60 1.98
C ILE A 539 -26.99 3.58 3.02
N VAL A 540 -27.19 4.89 2.82
CA VAL A 540 -26.74 5.90 3.80
C VAL A 540 -27.48 5.77 5.14
N GLN A 541 -28.76 5.44 5.12
CA GLN A 541 -29.53 5.22 6.33
C GLN A 541 -29.06 3.97 7.07
N GLU A 542 -28.89 2.84 6.38
CA GLU A 542 -28.36 1.60 6.96
C GLU A 542 -26.97 1.82 7.57
N ALA A 543 -26.09 2.53 6.86
CA ALA A 543 -24.77 2.89 7.37
C ALA A 543 -24.89 3.75 8.63
N GLY A 544 -25.80 4.73 8.63
CA GLY A 544 -26.07 5.62 9.76
C GLY A 544 -26.57 4.89 11.01
N GLU A 545 -27.50 3.94 10.84
CA GLU A 545 -28.03 3.09 11.91
C GLU A 545 -26.95 2.21 12.55
N ASN A 546 -25.91 1.85 11.79
CA ASN A 546 -24.73 1.12 12.27
C ASN A 546 -23.58 2.04 12.72
N GLY A 547 -23.79 3.37 12.76
CA GLY A 547 -22.78 4.35 13.17
C GLY A 547 -21.61 4.51 12.18
N LEU A 548 -21.75 4.02 10.96
CA LEU A 548 -20.69 4.02 9.94
C LEU A 548 -20.67 5.34 9.16
N LYS A 549 -19.47 5.72 8.72
CA LYS A 549 -19.27 6.87 7.83
C LYS A 549 -19.25 6.44 6.37
N VAL A 550 -19.84 7.28 5.52
CA VAL A 550 -20.03 7.04 4.10
C VAL A 550 -19.25 8.06 3.27
N VAL A 551 -18.62 7.61 2.19
CA VAL A 551 -18.13 8.50 1.13
C VAL A 551 -18.93 8.25 -0.14
N VAL A 552 -19.51 9.30 -0.70
CA VAL A 552 -20.22 9.24 -1.98
C VAL A 552 -19.36 9.89 -3.06
N PHE A 553 -19.07 9.11 -4.10
CA PHE A 553 -18.32 9.54 -5.26
C PHE A 553 -19.22 9.68 -6.49
N SER A 554 -19.04 10.80 -7.20
CA SER A 554 -19.52 10.96 -8.57
C SER A 554 -18.48 11.71 -9.40
N ASN A 555 -18.47 11.52 -10.71
CA ASN A 555 -17.73 12.34 -11.65
C ASN A 555 -18.38 13.73 -11.81
N PHE A 556 -19.70 13.82 -11.61
CA PHE A 556 -20.50 14.98 -11.99
C PHE A 556 -20.90 15.84 -10.78
N ARG A 557 -20.78 17.17 -10.93
CA ARG A 557 -21.07 18.12 -9.83
C ARG A 557 -22.57 18.29 -9.57
N ASP A 558 -23.37 18.26 -10.63
CA ASP A 558 -24.83 18.29 -10.55
C ASP A 558 -25.40 17.06 -9.85
N VAL A 559 -24.84 15.86 -10.12
CA VAL A 559 -25.17 14.63 -9.38
C VAL A 559 -24.86 14.78 -7.89
N LEU A 560 -23.68 15.30 -7.52
CA LEU A 560 -23.36 15.56 -6.12
C LEU A 560 -24.31 16.59 -5.48
N GLY A 561 -24.79 17.58 -6.26
CA GLY A 561 -25.83 18.52 -5.83
C GLY A 561 -27.14 17.80 -5.52
N ALA A 562 -27.62 16.97 -6.45
CA ALA A 562 -28.84 16.17 -6.26
C ALA A 562 -28.74 15.24 -5.05
N VAL A 563 -27.58 14.59 -4.83
CA VAL A 563 -27.32 13.77 -3.64
C VAL A 563 -27.38 14.63 -2.37
N LYS A 564 -26.74 15.80 -2.37
CA LYS A 564 -26.71 16.70 -1.21
C LYS A 564 -28.12 17.13 -0.82
N ASP A 565 -28.94 17.51 -1.79
CA ASP A 565 -30.31 17.97 -1.55
C ASP A 565 -31.18 16.80 -1.06
N ALA A 566 -31.04 15.62 -1.65
CA ALA A 566 -31.76 14.41 -1.25
C ALA A 566 -31.44 13.95 0.18
N LEU A 567 -30.18 14.08 0.61
CA LEU A 567 -29.75 13.75 1.98
C LEU A 567 -30.14 14.85 2.98
N GLY A 568 -30.08 16.13 2.58
CA GLY A 568 -30.42 17.27 3.42
C GLY A 568 -31.91 17.40 3.74
N ALA A 569 -32.79 16.90 2.86
CA ALA A 569 -34.25 17.05 3.00
C ALA A 569 -34.93 16.05 3.96
N GLY A 570 -34.22 15.06 4.54
CA GLY A 570 -34.92 14.06 5.35
C GLY A 570 -34.11 13.03 6.15
N SER A 571 -32.78 13.08 6.20
CA SER A 571 -32.00 12.06 6.92
C SER A 571 -31.36 12.61 8.18
N ARG A 572 -31.99 12.39 9.34
CA ARG A 572 -31.31 12.53 10.65
C ARG A 572 -30.42 11.32 10.97
N ALA A 573 -30.65 10.18 10.34
CA ALA A 573 -29.93 8.92 10.62
C ALA A 573 -28.54 8.86 9.98
N GLY A 574 -28.35 9.44 8.79
CA GLY A 574 -27.06 9.41 8.07
C GLY A 574 -25.98 10.36 8.61
N GLY A 575 -26.30 11.19 9.61
CA GLY A 575 -25.38 12.17 10.18
C GLY A 575 -25.11 13.39 9.27
N PRO A 576 -24.16 14.26 9.66
CA PRO A 576 -23.83 15.47 8.89
C PRO A 576 -23.24 15.16 7.52
N VAL A 577 -23.64 15.94 6.53
CA VAL A 577 -23.11 15.88 5.16
C VAL A 577 -22.01 16.92 4.98
N VAL A 578 -20.79 16.47 4.70
CA VAL A 578 -19.59 17.27 4.47
C VAL A 578 -19.29 17.36 2.96
N GLY A 579 -18.86 18.54 2.50
CA GLY A 579 -18.53 18.79 1.09
C GLY A 579 -19.61 19.56 0.30
N PRO A 580 -19.56 19.52 -1.06
CA PRO A 580 -18.80 18.59 -1.88
C PRO A 580 -17.32 18.96 -2.08
N LEU A 581 -16.46 17.95 -2.07
CA LEU A 581 -15.06 18.06 -2.46
C LEU A 581 -14.95 18.01 -3.99
N THR A 582 -14.80 19.18 -4.61
CA THR A 582 -14.74 19.32 -6.08
C THR A 582 -13.37 19.80 -6.55
N GLY A 583 -13.12 19.71 -7.86
CA GLY A 583 -11.87 20.21 -8.46
C GLY A 583 -11.59 21.70 -8.20
N SER A 584 -12.61 22.52 -7.94
CA SER A 584 -12.47 23.95 -7.63
C SER A 584 -12.10 24.24 -6.18
N VAL A 585 -12.17 23.25 -5.28
CA VAL A 585 -11.77 23.45 -3.88
C VAL A 585 -10.24 23.55 -3.82
N PRO A 586 -9.67 24.60 -3.20
CA PRO A 586 -8.22 24.71 -3.01
C PRO A 586 -7.64 23.53 -2.22
N PRO A 587 -6.39 23.08 -2.49
CA PRO A 587 -5.81 21.90 -1.83
C PRO A 587 -5.87 21.92 -0.31
N GLU A 588 -5.57 23.06 0.32
CA GLU A 588 -5.64 23.24 1.79
C GLU A 588 -7.06 23.00 2.32
N ARG A 589 -8.07 23.56 1.65
CA ARG A 589 -9.48 23.39 2.03
C ARG A 589 -9.97 21.96 1.78
N ARG A 590 -9.45 21.25 0.77
CA ARG A 590 -9.79 19.83 0.54
C ARG A 590 -9.42 18.99 1.76
N GLN A 591 -8.24 19.23 2.32
CA GLN A 591 -7.79 18.53 3.51
C GLN A 591 -8.63 18.88 4.73
N SER A 592 -8.96 20.17 4.95
CA SER A 592 -9.84 20.58 6.05
C SER A 592 -11.21 19.89 6.02
N LEU A 593 -11.80 19.68 4.83
CA LEU A 593 -13.07 18.95 4.69
C LEU A 593 -12.94 17.48 5.12
N VAL A 594 -11.82 16.84 4.80
CA VAL A 594 -11.54 15.46 5.21
C VAL A 594 -11.30 15.38 6.72
N ASP A 595 -10.60 16.35 7.28
CA ASP A 595 -10.36 16.45 8.72
C ASP A 595 -11.69 16.70 9.47
N GLU A 596 -12.56 17.58 8.95
CA GLU A 596 -13.92 17.81 9.46
C GLU A 596 -14.76 16.52 9.45
N PHE A 597 -14.77 15.78 8.35
CA PHE A 597 -15.46 14.49 8.23
C PHE A 597 -14.90 13.42 9.18
N THR A 598 -13.58 13.38 9.34
CA THR A 598 -12.90 12.44 10.24
C THR A 598 -13.21 12.75 11.70
N ALA A 599 -13.30 14.03 12.07
CA ALA A 599 -13.56 14.49 13.43
C ALA A 599 -15.02 14.29 13.91
N VAL A 600 -15.98 14.07 13.01
CA VAL A 600 -17.37 13.79 13.41
C VAL A 600 -17.41 12.51 14.26
N SER A 601 -18.03 12.58 15.44
CA SER A 601 -18.35 11.39 16.24
C SER A 601 -19.61 10.72 15.69
N GLY A 602 -19.55 9.42 15.40
CA GLY A 602 -20.65 8.67 14.80
C GLY A 602 -20.75 8.81 13.27
N PRO A 603 -21.94 8.59 12.68
CA PRO A 603 -22.12 8.53 11.24
C PRO A 603 -21.97 9.92 10.60
N ALA A 604 -21.45 9.94 9.37
CA ALA A 604 -21.28 11.15 8.56
C ALA A 604 -21.20 10.76 7.09
N VAL A 605 -21.51 11.71 6.20
CA VAL A 605 -21.40 11.51 4.74
C VAL A 605 -20.44 12.55 4.15
N LEU A 606 -19.43 12.09 3.41
CA LEU A 606 -18.58 12.97 2.60
C LEU A 606 -18.97 12.86 1.12
N LEU A 607 -19.30 13.99 0.50
CA LEU A 607 -19.55 14.08 -0.93
C LEU A 607 -18.27 14.49 -1.65
N ALA A 608 -17.83 13.74 -2.66
CA ALA A 608 -16.60 14.05 -3.38
C ALA A 608 -16.71 13.75 -4.88
N GLN A 609 -16.12 14.62 -5.70
CA GLN A 609 -15.86 14.26 -7.08
C GLN A 609 -14.81 13.15 -7.09
N ILE A 610 -15.05 12.05 -7.81
CA ILE A 610 -14.16 10.88 -7.75
C ILE A 610 -12.71 11.19 -8.16
N GLN A 611 -12.52 12.11 -9.11
CA GLN A 611 -11.20 12.59 -9.52
C GLN A 611 -10.51 13.47 -8.46
N ALA A 612 -11.29 14.24 -7.70
CA ALA A 612 -10.77 15.14 -6.68
C ALA A 612 -10.53 14.44 -5.33
N GLY A 613 -11.38 13.45 -5.02
CA GLY A 613 -11.32 12.63 -3.82
C GLY A 613 -10.43 11.39 -3.95
N GLY A 614 -10.23 10.86 -5.16
CA GLY A 614 -9.45 9.65 -5.42
C GLY A 614 -7.93 9.81 -5.35
N VAL A 615 -7.42 11.05 -5.27
CA VAL A 615 -5.98 11.34 -5.31
C VAL A 615 -5.53 12.06 -4.03
N GLY A 616 -4.67 11.41 -3.25
CA GLY A 616 -3.88 12.06 -2.19
C GLY A 616 -4.56 12.30 -0.85
N LEU A 617 -5.84 11.97 -0.70
CA LEU A 617 -6.57 12.17 0.56
C LEU A 617 -6.64 10.89 1.38
N ASN A 618 -6.70 11.01 2.71
CA ASN A 618 -6.91 9.89 3.60
C ASN A 618 -8.40 9.76 3.97
N LEU A 619 -9.09 8.72 3.47
CA LEU A 619 -10.52 8.51 3.69
C LEU A 619 -10.80 7.26 4.54
N GLN A 620 -9.81 6.81 5.32
CA GLN A 620 -9.90 5.60 6.18
C GLN A 620 -11.02 5.66 7.22
N ALA A 621 -11.49 6.85 7.59
CA ALA A 621 -12.62 6.99 8.50
C ALA A 621 -13.94 6.41 7.92
N ALA A 622 -14.01 6.19 6.60
CA ALA A 622 -15.19 5.64 5.93
C ALA A 622 -15.13 4.12 5.79
N SER A 623 -16.23 3.46 6.14
CA SER A 623 -16.43 2.01 5.96
C SER A 623 -17.41 1.70 4.82
N VAL A 624 -18.11 2.70 4.30
CA VAL A 624 -19.03 2.55 3.17
C VAL A 624 -18.64 3.53 2.06
N VAL A 625 -18.53 3.04 0.84
CA VAL A 625 -18.24 3.81 -0.36
C VAL A 625 -19.38 3.63 -1.35
N ILE A 626 -19.97 4.72 -1.81
CA ILE A 626 -21.01 4.70 -2.84
C ILE A 626 -20.46 5.34 -4.10
N ILE A 627 -20.55 4.65 -5.24
CA ILE A 627 -20.18 5.15 -6.56
C ILE A 627 -21.48 5.36 -7.35
N CYS A 628 -21.83 6.62 -7.63
CA CYS A 628 -23.10 6.98 -8.25
C CYS A 628 -23.24 6.50 -9.69
N GLU A 629 -22.13 6.37 -10.41
CA GLU A 629 -22.13 5.91 -11.79
C GLU A 629 -20.81 5.23 -12.17
N PRO A 630 -20.80 4.29 -13.14
CA PRO A 630 -19.58 3.62 -13.55
C PRO A 630 -18.61 4.61 -14.19
N GLN A 631 -17.32 4.40 -13.94
CA GLN A 631 -16.25 5.24 -14.49
C GLN A 631 -15.68 4.64 -15.77
N ILE A 632 -15.35 5.50 -16.73
CA ILE A 632 -14.74 5.10 -18.00
C ILE A 632 -13.40 4.37 -17.78
N LYS A 633 -12.70 4.73 -16.70
CA LYS A 633 -11.42 4.12 -16.29
C LYS A 633 -11.61 3.37 -14.98
N PRO A 634 -11.48 2.03 -14.96
CA PRO A 634 -11.65 1.24 -13.74
C PRO A 634 -10.66 1.61 -12.64
N THR A 635 -9.46 2.04 -13.04
CA THR A 635 -8.40 2.48 -12.12
C THR A 635 -8.82 3.67 -11.27
N VAL A 636 -9.74 4.53 -11.75
CA VAL A 636 -10.24 5.67 -10.96
C VAL A 636 -11.08 5.20 -9.79
N GLU A 637 -11.92 4.17 -9.98
CA GLU A 637 -12.70 3.57 -8.90
C GLU A 637 -11.80 2.85 -7.90
N GLN A 638 -10.84 2.04 -8.40
CA GLN A 638 -9.85 1.38 -7.55
C GLN A 638 -9.06 2.40 -6.73
N GLN A 639 -8.65 3.51 -7.34
CA GLN A 639 -7.94 4.60 -6.66
C GLN A 639 -8.76 5.23 -5.55
N ALA A 640 -10.06 5.44 -5.79
CA ALA A 640 -10.98 6.02 -4.82
C ALA A 640 -11.28 5.06 -3.65
N VAL A 641 -11.56 3.79 -3.95
CA VAL A 641 -11.79 2.74 -2.93
C VAL A 641 -10.55 2.55 -2.05
N ALA A 642 -9.35 2.53 -2.65
CA ALA A 642 -8.09 2.43 -1.92
C ALA A 642 -7.79 3.62 -0.98
N ARG A 643 -8.58 4.70 -1.01
CA ARG A 643 -8.48 5.78 -0.01
C ARG A 643 -9.17 5.43 1.31
N ALA A 644 -10.20 4.58 1.25
CA ALA A 644 -10.91 4.04 2.40
C ALA A 644 -10.35 2.68 2.83
N HIS A 645 -10.06 1.79 1.86
CA HIS A 645 -9.48 0.46 2.09
C HIS A 645 -7.96 0.49 1.90
N ARG A 646 -7.24 0.78 2.99
CA ARG A 646 -5.77 0.89 3.01
C ARG A 646 -5.21 0.68 4.42
N MET A 647 -3.91 0.40 4.53
CA MET A 647 -3.19 0.17 5.79
C MET A 647 -3.53 1.23 6.86
N GLY A 648 -4.17 0.81 7.94
CA GLY A 648 -4.74 1.70 8.97
C GLY A 648 -6.27 1.55 9.10
N GLN A 649 -6.93 1.01 8.07
CA GLN A 649 -8.34 0.66 8.12
C GLN A 649 -8.56 -0.56 9.02
N VAL A 650 -9.42 -0.41 10.02
CA VAL A 650 -9.73 -1.45 11.02
C VAL A 650 -11.11 -2.08 10.82
N ARG A 651 -11.98 -1.46 10.01
CA ARG A 651 -13.32 -1.96 9.72
C ARG A 651 -13.44 -2.48 8.28
N PRO A 652 -14.28 -3.49 8.02
CA PRO A 652 -14.62 -3.90 6.67
C PRO A 652 -15.12 -2.73 5.83
N VAL A 653 -14.73 -2.69 4.56
CA VAL A 653 -15.16 -1.66 3.60
C VAL A 653 -16.18 -2.25 2.64
N ARG A 654 -17.37 -1.65 2.57
CA ARG A 654 -18.43 -2.01 1.61
C ARG A 654 -18.48 -0.97 0.51
N VAL A 655 -18.38 -1.42 -0.74
CA VAL A 655 -18.45 -0.57 -1.94
C VAL A 655 -19.73 -0.90 -2.68
N HIS A 656 -20.58 0.11 -2.86
CA HIS A 656 -21.84 0.01 -3.59
C HIS A 656 -21.72 0.81 -4.88
N ARG A 657 -21.81 0.16 -6.03
CA ARG A 657 -21.87 0.83 -7.33
C ARG A 657 -23.32 0.86 -7.82
N LEU A 658 -23.88 2.06 -7.96
CA LEU A 658 -25.27 2.25 -8.39
C LEU A 658 -25.37 2.17 -9.92
N LEU A 659 -26.16 1.24 -10.45
CA LEU A 659 -26.29 0.94 -11.88
C LEU A 659 -27.75 0.91 -12.30
N ALA A 660 -28.02 1.30 -13.55
CA ALA A 660 -29.32 1.15 -14.19
C ALA A 660 -29.23 0.07 -15.31
N PRO A 661 -30.11 -0.94 -15.33
CA PRO A 661 -30.20 -1.91 -16.41
C PRO A 661 -30.72 -1.26 -17.70
N GLY A 662 -30.47 -1.89 -18.84
CA GLY A 662 -31.05 -1.51 -20.13
C GLY A 662 -30.59 -0.15 -20.66
N GLY A 663 -29.39 0.30 -20.27
CA GLY A 663 -28.85 1.62 -20.63
C GLY A 663 -27.33 1.72 -20.61
N VAL A 664 -26.84 2.95 -20.41
CA VAL A 664 -25.40 3.29 -20.55
C VAL A 664 -24.55 2.59 -19.50
N ASP A 665 -25.08 2.40 -18.30
CA ASP A 665 -24.33 1.85 -17.17
C ASP A 665 -23.98 0.38 -17.40
N GLU A 666 -24.99 -0.43 -17.78
CA GLU A 666 -24.83 -1.84 -18.10
C GLU A 666 -23.76 -2.05 -19.18
N ARG A 667 -23.88 -1.31 -20.29
CA ARG A 667 -22.93 -1.40 -21.40
C ARG A 667 -21.51 -0.99 -21.01
N MET A 668 -21.37 0.08 -20.23
CA MET A 668 -20.06 0.48 -19.72
C MET A 668 -19.44 -0.64 -18.87
N VAL A 669 -20.21 -1.23 -17.95
CA VAL A 669 -19.72 -2.30 -17.08
C VAL A 669 -19.32 -3.54 -17.90
N GLU A 670 -20.12 -3.94 -18.89
CA GLU A 670 -19.80 -5.06 -19.78
C GLU A 670 -18.51 -4.84 -20.59
N MET A 671 -18.36 -3.67 -21.20
CA MET A 671 -17.16 -3.31 -21.96
C MET A 671 -15.92 -3.30 -21.07
N LEU A 672 -16.02 -2.75 -19.86
CA LEU A 672 -14.91 -2.68 -18.92
C LEU A 672 -14.53 -4.06 -18.36
N ARG A 673 -15.51 -4.94 -18.07
CA ARG A 673 -15.26 -6.31 -17.64
C ARG A 673 -14.46 -7.09 -18.69
N ARG A 674 -14.77 -6.91 -19.99
CA ARG A 674 -14.00 -7.53 -21.09
C ARG A 674 -12.55 -7.05 -21.10
N LYS A 675 -12.32 -5.76 -20.88
CA LYS A 675 -10.97 -5.15 -20.83
C LYS A 675 -10.15 -5.63 -19.62
N VAL A 676 -10.77 -5.68 -18.43
CA VAL A 676 -10.09 -6.11 -17.19
C VAL A 676 -9.69 -7.58 -17.25
N ARG A 677 -10.53 -8.48 -17.78
CA ARG A 677 -10.19 -9.91 -17.92
C ARG A 677 -8.94 -10.15 -18.77
N LEU A 678 -8.79 -9.41 -19.87
CA LEU A 678 -7.62 -9.50 -20.74
C LEU A 678 -6.35 -8.97 -20.04
N PHE A 679 -6.49 -7.93 -19.22
CA PHE A 679 -5.38 -7.38 -18.43
C PHE A 679 -4.94 -8.31 -17.30
N ASP A 680 -5.88 -8.83 -16.51
CA ASP A 680 -5.59 -9.73 -15.39
C ASP A 680 -4.97 -11.04 -15.88
N ALA A 681 -5.35 -11.54 -17.05
CA ALA A 681 -4.71 -12.71 -17.67
C ALA A 681 -3.22 -12.46 -18.01
N TYR A 682 -2.83 -11.25 -18.37
CA TYR A 682 -1.43 -10.88 -18.61
C TYR A 682 -0.65 -10.67 -17.30
N ALA A 683 -1.31 -10.10 -16.28
CA ALA A 683 -0.66 -9.75 -15.01
C ALA A 683 -0.58 -10.90 -14.00
N ARG A 684 -1.56 -11.83 -13.99
CA ARG A 684 -1.65 -12.93 -13.01
C ARG A 684 -0.99 -14.22 -13.51
N ARG A 685 -0.62 -15.06 -12.54
CA ARG A 685 0.00 -16.37 -12.77
C ARG A 685 -1.09 -17.36 -13.22
N SER A 686 -1.07 -17.79 -14.48
CA SER A 686 -1.39 -19.15 -14.91
C SER A 686 -0.96 -19.38 -16.35
N ALA A 687 -0.31 -20.52 -16.59
CA ALA A 687 -0.08 -21.06 -17.91
C ALA A 687 -1.44 -21.43 -18.50
N VAL A 688 -1.78 -20.79 -19.63
CA VAL A 688 -2.78 -21.12 -20.67
C VAL A 688 -3.48 -19.83 -21.08
N ALA A 689 -2.94 -19.21 -22.13
CA ALA A 689 -3.64 -18.63 -23.27
C ALA A 689 -2.68 -17.63 -23.95
N GLU A 690 -2.10 -18.06 -25.06
CA GLU A 690 -1.57 -17.15 -26.07
C GLU A 690 -2.76 -16.38 -26.66
N ALA A 691 -2.88 -15.11 -26.31
CA ALA A 691 -3.75 -14.18 -27.02
C ALA A 691 -2.91 -12.95 -27.38
N THR A 692 -2.84 -12.69 -28.69
CA THR A 692 -2.21 -11.52 -29.31
C THR A 692 -2.67 -10.21 -28.64
N PRO A 693 -1.77 -9.32 -28.21
CA PRO A 693 -2.13 -8.09 -27.48
C PRO A 693 -2.83 -7.01 -28.31
N ASP A 694 -3.00 -7.21 -29.61
CA ASP A 694 -3.44 -6.15 -30.53
C ASP A 694 -4.96 -6.05 -30.69
N ALA A 695 -5.74 -6.88 -29.99
CA ALA A 695 -7.19 -6.87 -30.11
C ALA A 695 -7.88 -6.28 -28.86
N VAL A 696 -8.27 -5.02 -29.02
CA VAL A 696 -9.42 -4.26 -28.47
C VAL A 696 -8.96 -2.96 -27.81
N ASP A 697 -8.46 -2.05 -28.63
CA ASP A 697 -8.07 -0.68 -28.27
C ASP A 697 -9.20 0.29 -28.62
N VAL A 698 -10.22 0.36 -27.75
CA VAL A 698 -11.28 1.37 -27.88
C VAL A 698 -10.89 2.57 -27.03
N SER A 699 -10.58 3.70 -27.67
CA SER A 699 -10.33 4.95 -26.94
C SER A 699 -11.56 5.39 -26.14
N ASP A 700 -11.40 6.16 -25.05
CA ASP A 700 -12.53 6.69 -24.26
C ASP A 700 -13.60 7.37 -25.15
N THR A 701 -13.15 8.04 -26.23
CA THR A 701 -14.00 8.70 -27.22
C THR A 701 -14.71 7.72 -28.14
N GLU A 702 -14.06 6.64 -28.54
CA GLU A 702 -14.63 5.60 -29.38
C GLU A 702 -15.65 4.76 -28.61
N MET A 703 -15.39 4.48 -27.34
CA MET A 703 -16.33 3.81 -26.43
C MET A 703 -17.62 4.64 -26.30
N ALA A 704 -17.47 5.94 -26.05
CA ALA A 704 -18.60 6.85 -25.98
C ALA A 704 -19.40 6.88 -27.30
N ARG A 705 -18.73 6.91 -28.45
CA ARG A 705 -19.39 6.89 -29.78
C ARG A 705 -20.14 5.59 -30.03
N LEU A 706 -19.52 4.44 -29.75
CA LEU A 706 -20.13 3.13 -29.93
C LEU A 706 -21.39 3.00 -29.08
N ILE A 707 -21.30 3.33 -27.78
CA ILE A 707 -22.45 3.25 -26.86
C ILE A 707 -23.58 4.16 -27.33
N VAL A 708 -23.29 5.41 -27.72
CA VAL A 708 -24.32 6.35 -28.22
C VAL A 708 -25.00 5.81 -29.48
N ALA A 709 -24.23 5.34 -30.47
CA ALA A 709 -24.78 4.84 -31.74
C ALA A 709 -25.67 3.61 -31.55
N GLU A 710 -25.24 2.67 -30.72
CA GLU A 710 -26.01 1.47 -30.40
C GLU A 710 -27.27 1.81 -29.58
N GLU A 711 -27.22 2.79 -28.67
CA GLU A 711 -28.39 3.24 -27.89
C GLU A 711 -29.42 3.98 -28.75
N GLN A 712 -28.97 4.83 -29.67
CA GLN A 712 -29.85 5.48 -30.64
C GLN A 712 -30.56 4.46 -31.52
N THR A 713 -29.83 3.44 -31.98
CA THR A 713 -30.41 2.33 -32.75
C THR A 713 -31.45 1.56 -31.92
N ARG A 714 -31.13 1.20 -30.67
CA ARG A 714 -32.02 0.47 -29.77
C ARG A 714 -33.32 1.22 -29.47
N LEU A 715 -33.25 2.54 -29.29
CA LEU A 715 -34.41 3.38 -28.97
C LEU A 715 -35.14 3.93 -30.22
N GLY A 716 -34.75 3.53 -31.42
CA GLY A 716 -35.42 3.92 -32.66
C GLY A 716 -35.12 5.32 -33.15
N PHE A 717 -34.04 5.95 -32.67
CA PHE A 717 -33.53 7.21 -33.21
C PHE A 717 -32.67 6.91 -34.44
N SER A 718 -33.30 6.74 -35.61
CA SER A 718 -32.58 6.50 -36.87
C SER A 718 -31.61 7.65 -37.19
N THR A 719 -30.38 7.32 -37.56
CA THR A 719 -29.40 8.26 -38.14
C THR A 719 -29.94 8.85 -39.43
N GLY A 720 -30.48 10.07 -39.35
CA GLY A 720 -30.86 10.84 -40.52
C GLY A 720 -29.65 11.02 -41.45
N ARG A 721 -29.80 10.55 -42.69
CA ARG A 721 -28.93 10.87 -43.83
C ARG A 721 -28.54 12.35 -43.80
N ALA A 722 -27.24 12.62 -43.83
CA ALA A 722 -26.73 13.77 -44.55
C ALA A 722 -27.07 13.54 -46.05
N GLY A 723 -28.18 14.11 -46.51
CA GLY A 723 -28.53 14.15 -47.92
C GLY A 723 -27.71 15.22 -48.63
N GLY A 724 -26.93 14.82 -49.64
CA GLY A 724 -26.30 15.77 -50.57
C GLY A 724 -25.08 15.28 -51.34
N ALA A 725 -25.13 14.13 -52.02
CA ALA A 725 -24.35 13.89 -53.24
C ALA A 725 -24.96 12.72 -54.02
N SER A 726 -25.18 12.94 -55.32
CA SER A 726 -25.96 12.11 -56.24
C SER A 726 -25.25 10.83 -56.68
N ASP A 727 -26.08 9.87 -57.10
CA ASP A 727 -25.75 8.65 -57.83
C ASP A 727 -24.78 8.85 -59.02
N ALA A 728 -23.86 7.90 -59.18
CA ALA A 728 -23.65 7.14 -60.42
C ALA A 728 -22.90 5.80 -60.11
N PRO A 729 -23.18 4.69 -60.83
CA PRO A 729 -22.86 3.34 -60.39
C PRO A 729 -21.52 2.80 -60.91
N ALA A 730 -21.11 1.68 -60.30
CA ALA A 730 -19.90 0.93 -60.55
C ALA A 730 -19.82 0.29 -61.94
N ASP A 731 -18.61 0.20 -62.51
CA ASP A 731 -18.18 -0.95 -63.30
C ASP A 731 -16.64 -1.12 -63.38
N ALA A 732 -16.22 -2.38 -63.21
CA ALA A 732 -15.05 -3.08 -63.75
C ALA A 732 -13.59 -2.55 -63.59
N LEU A 733 -12.77 -3.33 -62.85
CA LEU A 733 -11.34 -3.59 -63.15
C LEU A 733 -11.19 -4.27 -64.54
N PRO A 734 -10.01 -4.38 -65.22
CA PRO A 734 -8.62 -4.16 -64.76
C PRO A 734 -7.70 -3.46 -65.81
N GLY A 735 -6.40 -3.25 -65.51
CA GLY A 735 -5.42 -3.08 -66.59
C GLY A 735 -4.09 -2.42 -66.21
N ALA A 736 -3.00 -3.16 -66.39
CA ALA A 736 -1.62 -2.75 -66.18
C ALA A 736 -1.11 -1.76 -67.24
N GLY A 737 -0.06 -1.02 -66.87
CA GLY A 737 1.10 -0.82 -67.76
C GLY A 737 1.35 0.59 -68.29
N THR A 738 2.62 1.00 -68.12
CA THR A 738 3.39 2.00 -68.91
C THR A 738 2.92 3.46 -68.77
N GLY A 739 3.75 4.48 -68.59
CA GLY A 739 5.11 4.75 -69.04
C GLY A 739 5.11 6.21 -69.56
N GLU A 740 6.22 6.93 -69.40
CA GLU A 740 6.52 8.28 -69.92
C GLU A 740 5.79 9.47 -69.24
N ALA A 741 6.44 10.48 -68.64
CA ALA A 741 7.57 11.35 -69.02
C ALA A 741 7.19 12.51 -69.96
N ALA A 742 7.68 13.71 -69.59
CA ALA A 742 7.58 15.03 -70.23
C ALA A 742 6.18 15.67 -70.22
N GLY A 743 5.98 16.96 -69.98
CA GLY A 743 6.81 18.16 -69.89
C GLY A 743 5.80 19.32 -70.01
N GLY A 744 5.80 20.31 -69.13
CA GLY A 744 6.34 21.61 -69.46
C GLY A 744 5.32 22.71 -69.13
N ASP A 745 5.85 23.82 -68.62
CA ASP A 745 5.37 25.22 -68.63
C ASP A 745 3.95 25.52 -68.08
N ALA A 746 3.75 26.47 -67.16
CA ALA A 746 4.55 27.59 -66.68
C ALA A 746 4.13 27.97 -65.25
#